data_AF-A0A944Q7N9-F1
#
_entry.id   AF-A0A944Q7N9-F1
#
_cell.length_a   1.000
_cell.length_b   1.000
_cell.length_c   1.000
_cell.angle_alpha   90.00
_cell.angle_beta   90.00
_cell.angle_gamma   90.00
#
_symmetry.space_group_name_H-M   'P 1'
#
loop_
_entity.id
_entity.type
_entity.pdbx_description
1 polymer ?
#
loop_
_entity_poly.entity_id
_entity_poly.type
_entity_poly.pdbx_seq_one_letter_code
_entity_poly.pdbx_strand_id
1 'polypeptide(L)'
;MVHRLDVRRARGPGGLRGAGTRVPAAEQLAVPFAVTEISPEARKATQRVLASGWVTSGPETEQFEREFAATVQAGHAVAVSSCTAAIELAFRALRLPPDSNVLLPTLTFCGAAEAIVHAGLRPVLVDVDPRTAMASPDTVAAAARECGRPAAMLVLHFAGAPAPLEELAEAAGLPLDLVIEDAAHGLGTSVDGRPVGALSRAACFSFYATKNLPIGEGGMVTTEDPDLAERIRRGRLHGMSTDAWRRNLPGGSWRYTVEDAGLKANMTDVQAAIGRAQLGHLSGWQHRRDAIAIWYTARLRRVPGLILPMAPVHGRHAWHLYVVRVLEEYGMSRDELITELAERGIGTSVHFIPLHHMPYFQQAALSPQGGLPGADALFPQLLSLPMYPALTEGQVDRVCTALKELGRPPARQRPAIATSLTTAVDSARQADHAGLRTLVIGAGEAGQALARDLARTPEFGLVPVGFLDDRPARRLGDGLSVLGGLDDTEAAVRAHGAEVVVVAIPGLPTERFHRVAEAAAAAGASVRFLPPFIAALRREVVGTDMRSLDVQRLIGRTEMHVVSPEARSIIAGRRVLVTGAGGSIGSELCRQVRGFEPSRLFLLDHDESNLHRLQLELYGDALLDDDIVISDIRDRARIDQLFHDCRPDVVFHAAAHKHLPLLERNPCEGVKSNVLGTEHLVRAAVESGVERFILISTDKAADPVSVLGATKRLAELIVQANDGGPTVFAAVRFGNVLGSRGSLLSVVAEQLGSRMPVTVTHPDVTRYFMTIEEAVGLVLEAARMAADGEVFVLDMGDPVRIVDLIQRFAQTINAQDVQIRYTGLRPGEKLNEALFSESEECARTAHSRIFVTNAAPQHSPAVLHQQLAALYTATEHNDTTQTRLLLARLLPGFPASSSPDLVSPLTDPYPDDF
;
A
#
# COMPACT_ATOMS: atom_id res chain seq x y z
N MET A 1 69.89 -16.95 -16.49
CA MET A 1 69.91 -16.02 -17.64
C MET A 1 69.62 -16.84 -18.88
N VAL A 2 68.60 -16.51 -19.70
CA VAL A 2 68.28 -17.15 -21.02
C VAL A 2 67.86 -18.65 -20.91
N HIS A 3 66.98 -19.25 -21.74
CA HIS A 3 65.74 -18.84 -22.40
C HIS A 3 64.93 -20.14 -22.73
N ARG A 4 63.63 -19.99 -23.03
CA ARG A 4 62.77 -20.80 -23.94
C ARG A 4 63.13 -22.27 -24.22
N LEU A 5 62.12 -23.14 -24.09
CA LEU A 5 61.91 -24.22 -25.07
C LEU A 5 60.46 -24.23 -25.55
N ASP A 6 60.28 -24.21 -26.88
CA ASP A 6 59.02 -24.36 -27.59
C ASP A 6 58.46 -25.77 -27.45
N VAL A 7 57.13 -25.91 -27.45
CA VAL A 7 56.46 -27.14 -27.90
C VAL A 7 55.49 -26.78 -29.02
N ARG A 8 55.70 -27.39 -30.19
CA ARG A 8 54.88 -27.16 -31.39
C ARG A 8 53.51 -27.84 -31.29
N ARG A 9 52.54 -27.24 -31.97
CA ARG A 9 51.13 -27.65 -32.07
C ARG A 9 50.94 -29.00 -32.77
N ALA A 10 49.95 -29.76 -32.29
CA ALA A 10 48.99 -30.44 -33.17
C ALA A 10 47.65 -29.67 -33.10
N ARG A 11 46.89 -29.61 -34.20
CA ARG A 11 45.64 -28.82 -34.30
C ARG A 11 44.40 -29.71 -34.23
N GLY A 12 43.46 -29.35 -33.34
CA GLY A 12 42.01 -29.58 -33.51
C GLY A 12 41.30 -28.26 -33.88
N PRO A 13 40.13 -28.28 -34.53
CA PRO A 13 39.65 -27.14 -35.33
C PRO A 13 38.79 -26.12 -34.55
N GLY A 14 38.73 -24.90 -35.08
CA GLY A 14 37.46 -24.16 -35.12
C GLY A 14 37.15 -23.14 -34.03
N GLY A 15 38.12 -22.66 -33.25
CA GLY A 15 37.89 -21.53 -32.34
C GLY A 15 37.58 -20.22 -33.10
N LEU A 16 36.31 -19.97 -33.41
CA LEU A 16 35.84 -18.65 -33.85
C LEU A 16 36.01 -17.66 -32.69
N ARG A 17 36.64 -16.53 -32.99
CA ARG A 17 36.84 -15.45 -32.00
C ARG A 17 35.49 -14.89 -31.62
N GLY A 18 35.03 -15.16 -30.40
CA GLY A 18 34.02 -14.35 -29.76
C GLY A 18 34.52 -12.91 -29.71
N ALA A 19 33.95 -12.04 -30.55
CA ALA A 19 34.18 -10.61 -30.43
C ALA A 19 33.75 -10.20 -29.03
N GLY A 20 34.64 -9.54 -28.28
CA GLY A 20 34.31 -9.05 -26.96
C GLY A 20 33.13 -8.10 -27.06
N THR A 21 31.95 -8.54 -26.64
CA THR A 21 30.79 -7.70 -26.42
C THR A 21 31.15 -6.70 -25.34
N ARG A 22 31.59 -5.51 -25.77
CA ARG A 22 31.57 -4.32 -24.92
C ARG A 22 30.13 -4.16 -24.46
N VAL A 23 29.88 -4.46 -23.19
CA VAL A 23 28.65 -4.06 -22.50
C VAL A 23 28.48 -2.56 -22.76
N PRO A 24 27.31 -2.10 -23.25
CA PRO A 24 27.09 -0.70 -23.52
C PRO A 24 27.29 0.13 -22.24
N ALA A 25 28.04 1.22 -22.33
CA ALA A 25 28.40 2.05 -21.17
C ALA A 25 27.21 2.83 -20.55
N ALA A 26 25.97 2.51 -20.95
CA ALA A 26 24.74 3.13 -20.49
C ALA A 26 24.04 2.35 -19.34
N GLU A 27 24.40 1.09 -19.09
CA GLU A 27 23.93 0.33 -17.92
C GLU A 27 24.81 0.58 -16.69
N GLN A 28 24.85 1.81 -16.17
CA GLN A 28 25.41 2.05 -14.85
C GLN A 28 24.37 1.71 -13.77
N LEU A 29 24.23 0.40 -13.53
CA LEU A 29 23.41 -0.26 -12.51
C LEU A 29 23.29 0.56 -11.20
N ALA A 30 22.05 0.83 -10.78
CA ALA A 30 21.75 1.46 -9.51
C ALA A 30 22.42 0.71 -8.34
N VAL A 31 22.77 1.44 -7.28
CA VAL A 31 23.33 0.89 -6.03
C VAL A 31 22.23 0.92 -4.98
N PRO A 32 21.42 -0.14 -4.81
CA PRO A 32 20.38 -0.17 -3.79
C PRO A 32 20.99 -0.11 -2.38
N PHE A 33 20.21 0.32 -1.39
CA PHE A 33 20.66 0.37 0.01
C PHE A 33 20.99 -1.03 0.57
N ALA A 34 20.15 -2.02 0.27
CA ALA A 34 20.31 -3.42 0.65
C ALA A 34 19.82 -4.35 -0.46
N VAL A 35 20.41 -5.56 -0.53
CA VAL A 35 19.95 -6.66 -1.40
C VAL A 35 19.93 -7.94 -0.60
N THR A 36 18.79 -8.63 -0.59
CA THR A 36 18.61 -9.93 0.06
C THR A 36 19.19 -11.05 -0.80
N GLU A 37 20.21 -11.73 -0.29
CA GLU A 37 20.87 -12.85 -0.99
C GLU A 37 20.34 -14.19 -0.47
N ILE A 38 19.36 -14.77 -1.16
CA ILE A 38 18.87 -16.14 -0.85
C ILE A 38 19.69 -17.18 -1.62
N SER A 39 20.50 -17.95 -0.89
CA SER A 39 21.45 -18.92 -1.45
C SER A 39 20.77 -20.07 -2.23
N PRO A 40 21.47 -20.74 -3.17
CA PRO A 40 20.94 -21.91 -3.87
C PRO A 40 20.55 -23.05 -2.91
N GLU A 41 21.31 -23.23 -1.82
CA GLU A 41 21.03 -24.23 -0.78
C GLU A 41 19.73 -23.90 -0.05
N ALA A 42 19.49 -22.62 0.28
CA ALA A 42 18.26 -22.16 0.93
C ALA A 42 17.02 -22.39 0.07
N ARG A 43 17.12 -22.13 -1.25
CA ARG A 43 16.03 -22.40 -2.21
C ARG A 43 15.71 -23.90 -2.27
N LYS A 44 16.74 -24.74 -2.34
CA LYS A 44 16.60 -26.21 -2.36
C LYS A 44 16.05 -26.77 -1.03
N ALA A 45 16.49 -26.21 0.10
CA ALA A 45 16.00 -26.58 1.42
C ALA A 45 14.51 -26.22 1.58
N THR A 46 14.12 -25.03 1.13
CA THR A 46 12.71 -24.58 1.11
C THR A 46 11.83 -25.51 0.26
N GLN A 47 12.26 -25.85 -0.96
CA GLN A 47 11.53 -26.79 -1.83
C GLN A 47 11.30 -28.15 -1.15
N ARG A 48 12.30 -28.67 -0.43
CA ARG A 48 12.19 -29.91 0.35
C ARG A 48 11.17 -29.80 1.49
N VAL A 49 11.13 -28.69 2.22
CA VAL A 49 10.13 -28.47 3.29
C VAL A 49 8.73 -28.38 2.70
N LEU A 50 8.53 -27.59 1.64
CA LEU A 50 7.24 -27.46 0.96
C LEU A 50 6.74 -28.83 0.44
N ALA A 51 7.62 -29.63 -0.16
CA ALA A 51 7.30 -30.97 -0.65
C ALA A 51 6.96 -31.98 0.48
N SER A 52 7.35 -31.71 1.73
CA SER A 52 7.01 -32.57 2.88
C SER A 52 5.60 -32.35 3.41
N GLY A 53 4.94 -31.23 3.04
CA GLY A 53 3.69 -30.77 3.65
C GLY A 53 3.83 -30.20 5.07
N TRP A 54 4.96 -30.41 5.75
CA TRP A 54 5.21 -29.86 7.09
C TRP A 54 5.77 -28.44 7.03
N VAL A 55 4.90 -27.46 6.79
CA VAL A 55 5.31 -26.06 6.52
C VAL A 55 5.33 -25.13 7.74
N THR A 56 4.91 -25.60 8.93
CA THR A 56 4.98 -24.84 10.20
C THR A 56 6.14 -25.30 11.06
N SER A 57 6.23 -24.91 12.34
CA SER A 57 7.33 -25.36 13.23
C SER A 57 7.42 -26.88 13.31
N GLY A 58 8.63 -27.40 13.22
CA GLY A 58 8.95 -28.82 13.19
C GLY A 58 10.47 -29.07 13.27
N PRO A 59 10.96 -30.16 12.66
CA PRO A 59 12.37 -30.56 12.74
C PRO A 59 13.38 -29.54 12.22
N GLU A 60 13.06 -28.74 11.20
CA GLU A 60 14.00 -27.71 10.72
C GLU A 60 14.15 -26.58 11.73
N THR A 61 13.06 -26.17 12.38
CA THR A 61 13.06 -25.14 13.43
C THR A 61 13.92 -25.56 14.61
N GLU A 62 13.75 -26.78 15.13
CA GLU A 62 14.60 -27.27 16.22
C GLU A 62 16.07 -27.39 15.82
N GLN A 63 16.35 -27.78 14.58
CA GLN A 63 17.72 -27.93 14.12
C GLN A 63 18.38 -26.56 13.87
N PHE A 64 17.61 -25.55 13.45
CA PHE A 64 18.08 -24.18 13.36
C PHE A 64 18.38 -23.59 14.74
N GLU A 65 17.54 -23.85 15.76
CA GLU A 65 17.83 -23.49 17.15
C GLU A 65 19.20 -24.07 17.59
N ARG A 66 19.43 -25.37 17.38
CA ARG A 66 20.70 -26.03 17.75
C ARG A 66 21.91 -25.46 17.00
N GLU A 67 21.80 -25.26 15.70
CA GLU A 67 22.89 -24.73 14.86
C GLU A 67 23.19 -23.26 15.16
N PHE A 68 22.17 -22.46 15.45
CA PHE A 68 22.32 -21.05 15.82
C PHE A 68 22.92 -20.89 17.21
N ALA A 69 22.44 -21.64 18.22
CA ALA A 69 23.00 -21.67 19.57
C ALA A 69 24.51 -21.94 19.55
N ALA A 70 24.94 -22.96 18.79
CA ALA A 70 26.36 -23.28 18.61
C ALA A 70 27.14 -22.16 17.89
N THR A 71 26.51 -21.45 16.95
CA THR A 71 27.14 -20.35 16.20
C THR A 71 27.40 -19.12 17.07
N VAL A 72 26.47 -18.76 17.97
CA VAL A 72 26.62 -17.63 18.90
C VAL A 72 27.11 -18.05 20.30
N GLN A 73 27.57 -19.30 20.45
CA GLN A 73 28.11 -19.87 21.68
C GLN A 73 27.18 -19.75 22.91
N ALA A 74 25.86 -19.85 22.68
CA ALA A 74 24.85 -19.84 23.73
C ALA A 74 24.40 -21.26 24.10
N GLY A 75 24.06 -21.50 25.37
CA GLY A 75 23.51 -22.76 25.85
C GLY A 75 22.16 -23.13 25.23
N HIS A 76 21.30 -22.14 24.97
CA HIS A 76 19.98 -22.32 24.38
C HIS A 76 19.65 -21.28 23.32
N ALA A 77 18.82 -21.68 22.35
CA ALA A 77 18.18 -20.81 21.37
C ALA A 77 16.71 -21.20 21.20
N VAL A 78 15.86 -20.21 20.90
CA VAL A 78 14.41 -20.38 20.66
C VAL A 78 13.99 -19.53 19.47
N ALA A 79 13.55 -20.18 18.39
CA ALA A 79 13.20 -19.53 17.13
C ALA A 79 11.80 -18.91 17.19
N VAL A 80 11.66 -17.68 16.72
CA VAL A 80 10.42 -16.90 16.79
C VAL A 80 10.14 -16.16 15.48
N SER A 81 8.94 -15.58 15.34
CA SER A 81 8.47 -14.94 14.10
C SER A 81 9.21 -13.65 13.75
N SER A 82 9.72 -12.90 14.73
CA SER A 82 10.46 -11.64 14.53
C SER A 82 11.31 -11.27 15.74
N CYS A 83 12.22 -10.30 15.60
CA CYS A 83 12.99 -9.78 16.75
C CYS A 83 12.10 -9.02 17.76
N THR A 84 11.05 -8.34 17.30
CA THR A 84 10.02 -7.73 18.16
C THR A 84 9.40 -8.78 19.09
N ALA A 85 8.99 -9.93 18.53
CA ALA A 85 8.45 -11.03 19.32
C ALA A 85 9.52 -11.69 20.22
N ALA A 86 10.79 -11.69 19.80
CA ALA A 86 11.91 -12.16 20.62
C ALA A 86 12.06 -11.31 21.90
N ILE A 87 12.08 -9.99 21.75
CA ILE A 87 12.19 -9.02 22.85
C ILE A 87 10.97 -9.12 23.78
N GLU A 88 9.76 -9.14 23.22
CA GLU A 88 8.52 -9.22 24.00
C GLU A 88 8.46 -10.51 24.83
N LEU A 89 8.75 -11.67 24.22
CA LEU A 89 8.75 -12.95 24.91
C LEU A 89 9.85 -13.05 25.96
N ALA A 90 11.02 -12.47 25.70
CA ALA A 90 12.11 -12.44 26.68
C ALA A 90 11.70 -11.63 27.92
N PHE A 91 11.12 -10.43 27.76
CA PHE A 91 10.58 -9.63 28.87
C PHE A 91 9.43 -10.31 29.61
N ARG A 92 8.43 -10.86 28.89
CA ARG A 92 7.34 -11.66 29.50
C ARG A 92 7.90 -12.82 30.33
N ALA A 93 8.96 -13.49 29.86
CA ALA A 93 9.59 -14.61 30.54
C ALA A 93 10.46 -14.21 31.76
N LEU A 94 10.73 -12.93 31.98
CA LEU A 94 11.29 -12.42 33.25
C LEU A 94 10.23 -12.35 34.37
N ARG A 95 8.94 -12.30 34.02
CA ARG A 95 7.81 -12.17 34.97
C ARG A 95 7.96 -10.99 35.95
N LEU A 96 8.45 -9.86 35.44
CA LEU A 96 8.49 -8.60 36.17
C LEU A 96 7.07 -8.14 36.54
N PRO A 97 6.88 -7.36 37.63
CA PRO A 97 5.58 -6.75 37.92
C PRO A 97 5.10 -5.87 36.74
N PRO A 98 3.78 -5.84 36.46
CA PRO A 98 3.22 -4.92 35.46
C PRO A 98 3.64 -3.47 35.68
N ASP A 99 3.72 -2.70 34.60
CA ASP A 99 4.12 -1.28 34.56
C ASP A 99 5.55 -0.99 35.09
N SER A 100 6.37 -2.03 35.33
CA SER A 100 7.77 -1.84 35.73
C SER A 100 8.58 -1.10 34.67
N ASN A 101 9.41 -0.15 35.12
CA ASN A 101 10.27 0.65 34.24
C ASN A 101 11.39 -0.20 33.62
N VAL A 102 11.52 -0.14 32.29
CA VAL A 102 12.57 -0.80 31.50
C VAL A 102 13.33 0.24 30.69
N LEU A 103 14.64 0.38 30.93
CA LEU A 103 15.48 1.32 30.19
C LEU A 103 15.72 0.82 28.75
N LEU A 104 15.69 1.70 27.76
CA LEU A 104 16.19 1.41 26.40
C LEU A 104 16.69 2.69 25.69
N PRO A 105 17.68 2.61 24.77
CA PRO A 105 18.14 3.77 24.02
C PRO A 105 17.04 4.32 23.10
N THR A 106 16.90 5.65 23.02
CA THR A 106 15.93 6.28 22.11
C THR A 106 16.30 6.14 20.63
N LEU A 107 17.56 5.86 20.28
CA LEU A 107 18.00 5.68 18.90
C LEU A 107 17.93 4.19 18.50
N THR A 108 16.70 3.68 18.45
CA THR A 108 16.42 2.27 18.12
C THR A 108 15.20 2.15 17.19
N PHE A 109 14.92 0.94 16.73
CA PHE A 109 13.71 0.64 15.97
C PHE A 109 12.48 0.59 16.90
N CYS A 110 11.34 1.17 16.50
CA CYS A 110 10.15 1.34 17.35
C CYS A 110 9.63 0.02 17.93
N GLY A 111 9.72 -1.07 17.18
CA GLY A 111 9.35 -2.42 17.62
C GLY A 111 10.06 -2.88 18.91
N ALA A 112 11.26 -2.38 19.22
CA ALA A 112 11.95 -2.68 20.47
C ALA A 112 11.23 -2.10 21.70
N ALA A 113 10.64 -0.91 21.56
CA ALA A 113 9.87 -0.25 22.61
C ALA A 113 8.43 -0.76 22.67
N GLU A 114 7.81 -1.00 21.52
CA GLU A 114 6.48 -1.63 21.42
C GLU A 114 6.48 -3.01 22.08
N ALA A 115 7.53 -3.80 21.90
CA ALA A 115 7.70 -5.09 22.58
C ALA A 115 7.70 -4.99 24.11
N ILE A 116 8.24 -3.90 24.69
CA ILE A 116 8.19 -3.65 26.14
C ILE A 116 6.76 -3.31 26.56
N VAL A 117 6.06 -2.45 25.81
CA VAL A 117 4.65 -2.10 26.07
C VAL A 117 3.74 -3.33 25.97
N HIS A 118 3.91 -4.15 24.92
CA HIS A 118 3.13 -5.38 24.72
C HIS A 118 3.41 -6.45 25.79
N ALA A 119 4.62 -6.47 26.38
CA ALA A 119 4.93 -7.28 27.55
C ALA A 119 4.26 -6.79 28.85
N GLY A 120 3.55 -5.66 28.83
CA GLY A 120 2.91 -5.06 30.01
C GLY A 120 3.87 -4.27 30.89
N LEU A 121 4.96 -3.75 30.32
CA LEU A 121 6.03 -3.02 31.01
C LEU A 121 6.13 -1.59 30.46
N ARG A 122 6.79 -0.71 31.22
CA ARG A 122 6.91 0.71 30.86
C ARG A 122 8.30 1.03 30.30
N PRO A 123 8.45 1.31 28.99
CA PRO A 123 9.73 1.73 28.45
C PRO A 123 10.13 3.12 28.97
N VAL A 124 11.43 3.30 29.24
CA VAL A 124 12.05 4.56 29.67
C VAL A 124 13.18 4.87 28.71
N LEU A 125 13.03 5.94 27.94
CA LEU A 125 13.96 6.31 26.88
C LEU A 125 15.27 6.89 27.45
N VAL A 126 16.39 6.33 27.02
CA VAL A 126 17.75 6.73 27.39
C VAL A 126 18.40 7.49 26.23
N ASP A 127 19.11 8.58 26.54
CA ASP A 127 19.88 9.34 25.56
C ASP A 127 21.10 8.55 25.04
N VAL A 128 21.67 8.99 23.92
CA VAL A 128 22.87 8.39 23.31
C VAL A 128 24.06 9.34 23.35
N ASP A 129 25.27 8.79 23.40
CA ASP A 129 26.50 9.54 23.12
C ASP A 129 26.59 9.82 21.61
N PRO A 130 26.63 11.09 21.15
CA PRO A 130 26.74 11.43 19.73
C PRO A 130 27.99 10.86 19.02
N ARG A 131 29.01 10.43 19.77
CA ARG A 131 30.23 9.81 19.24
C ARG A 131 30.04 8.34 18.86
N THR A 132 29.19 7.61 19.59
CA THR A 132 29.00 6.16 19.43
C THR A 132 27.63 5.78 18.87
N ALA A 133 26.65 6.70 18.92
CA ALA A 133 25.24 6.45 18.62
C ALA A 133 24.58 5.38 19.54
N MET A 134 25.21 5.08 20.68
CA MET A 134 24.71 4.15 21.71
C MET A 134 24.57 4.89 23.05
N ALA A 135 23.80 4.33 23.97
CA ALA A 135 23.77 4.82 25.35
C ALA A 135 25.16 4.76 26.01
N SER A 136 25.41 5.64 26.97
CA SER A 136 26.63 5.66 27.78
C SER A 136 26.29 5.48 29.26
N PRO A 137 27.27 5.16 30.13
CA PRO A 137 27.04 5.11 31.58
C PRO A 137 26.41 6.39 32.13
N ASP A 138 26.79 7.57 31.63
CA ASP A 138 26.21 8.85 32.05
C ASP A 138 24.74 9.00 31.65
N THR A 139 24.36 8.62 30.43
CA THR A 139 22.97 8.74 29.95
C THR A 139 22.06 7.70 30.60
N VAL A 140 22.55 6.46 30.80
CA VAL A 140 21.84 5.42 31.54
C VAL A 140 21.64 5.83 33.01
N ALA A 141 22.68 6.31 33.68
CA ALA A 141 22.57 6.75 35.07
C ALA A 141 21.66 7.98 35.22
N ALA A 142 21.54 8.84 34.19
CA ALA A 142 20.57 9.93 34.18
C ALA A 142 19.13 9.40 34.12
N ALA A 143 18.82 8.51 33.16
CA ALA A 143 17.50 7.91 33.02
C ALA A 143 17.10 7.10 34.28
N ALA A 144 18.03 6.33 34.84
CA ALA A 144 17.82 5.57 36.09
C ALA A 144 17.58 6.46 37.33
N ARG A 145 18.07 7.71 37.34
CA ARG A 145 17.70 8.69 38.38
C ARG A 145 16.30 9.25 38.16
N GLU A 146 15.90 9.49 36.92
CA GLU A 146 14.60 10.07 36.57
C GLU A 146 13.43 9.10 36.78
N CYS A 147 13.57 7.84 36.36
CA CYS A 147 12.53 6.82 36.55
C CYS A 147 12.56 6.12 37.92
N GLY A 148 13.50 6.49 38.80
CA GLY A 148 13.85 5.67 39.97
C GLY A 148 14.47 4.32 39.55
N ARG A 149 14.66 3.41 40.51
CA ARG A 149 15.32 2.12 40.24
C ARG A 149 14.60 1.35 39.11
N PRO A 150 15.24 1.12 37.94
CA PRO A 150 14.63 0.34 36.87
C PRO A 150 14.51 -1.13 37.26
N ALA A 151 13.61 -1.86 36.60
CA ALA A 151 13.44 -3.31 36.80
C ALA A 151 14.23 -4.14 35.80
N ALA A 152 14.50 -3.60 34.60
CA ALA A 152 15.32 -4.21 33.58
C ALA A 152 15.84 -3.18 32.56
N MET A 153 16.67 -3.61 31.61
CA MET A 153 17.19 -2.78 30.52
C MET A 153 17.29 -3.58 29.20
N LEU A 154 17.03 -2.91 28.08
CA LEU A 154 17.30 -3.38 26.72
C LEU A 154 18.51 -2.63 26.14
N VAL A 155 19.57 -3.34 25.77
CA VAL A 155 20.83 -2.77 25.23
C VAL A 155 20.94 -3.05 23.73
N LEU A 156 21.08 -2.00 22.91
CA LEU A 156 21.19 -2.12 21.45
C LEU A 156 22.64 -2.17 20.98
N HIS A 157 22.97 -3.19 20.17
CA HIS A 157 24.21 -3.26 19.39
C HIS A 157 24.13 -2.41 18.11
N PHE A 158 24.11 -1.08 18.26
CA PHE A 158 23.80 -0.17 17.14
C PHE A 158 24.76 -0.35 15.95
N ALA A 159 24.23 -0.36 14.72
CA ALA A 159 24.92 -0.70 13.46
C ALA A 159 25.69 -2.04 13.41
N GLY A 160 25.69 -2.84 14.49
CA GLY A 160 26.55 -3.99 14.69
C GLY A 160 27.80 -3.71 15.52
N ALA A 161 27.86 -2.60 16.26
CA ALA A 161 28.91 -2.32 17.23
C ALA A 161 28.68 -3.10 18.54
N PRO A 162 29.76 -3.56 19.21
CA PRO A 162 29.65 -4.06 20.58
C PRO A 162 29.26 -2.90 21.52
N ALA A 163 28.17 -3.06 22.27
CA ALA A 163 27.77 -2.13 23.33
C ALA A 163 28.48 -2.51 24.65
N PRO A 164 28.81 -1.55 25.53
CA PRO A 164 29.52 -1.82 26.78
C PRO A 164 28.56 -2.32 27.87
N LEU A 165 28.03 -3.54 27.70
CA LEU A 165 26.97 -4.12 28.54
C LEU A 165 27.17 -3.96 30.04
N GLU A 166 28.36 -4.34 30.54
CA GLU A 166 28.66 -4.33 31.98
C GLU A 166 28.63 -2.91 32.55
N GLU A 167 29.22 -1.95 31.85
CA GLU A 167 29.26 -0.53 32.24
C GLU A 167 27.86 0.10 32.25
N LEU A 168 27.01 -0.24 31.27
CA LEU A 168 25.63 0.23 31.22
C LEU A 168 24.79 -0.43 32.33
N ALA A 169 24.99 -1.71 32.62
CA ALA A 169 24.27 -2.42 33.68
C ALA A 169 24.61 -1.86 35.06
N GLU A 170 25.90 -1.64 35.34
CA GLU A 170 26.39 -0.97 36.56
C GLU A 170 25.79 0.43 36.71
N ALA A 171 25.80 1.24 35.64
CA ALA A 171 25.20 2.58 35.63
C ALA A 171 23.68 2.59 35.88
N ALA A 172 22.97 1.55 35.48
CA ALA A 172 21.54 1.36 35.77
C ALA A 172 21.26 0.85 37.20
N GLY A 173 22.28 0.40 37.93
CA GLY A 173 22.12 -0.34 39.19
C GLY A 173 21.48 -1.72 39.00
N LEU A 174 21.69 -2.33 37.83
CA LEU A 174 21.13 -3.61 37.42
C LEU A 174 22.22 -4.69 37.30
N PRO A 175 21.99 -5.92 37.80
CA PRO A 175 22.77 -7.07 37.41
C PRO A 175 22.41 -7.54 35.98
N LEU A 176 23.34 -8.25 35.32
CA LEU A 176 23.19 -8.69 33.92
C LEU A 176 22.00 -9.64 33.67
N ASP A 177 21.49 -10.31 34.70
CA ASP A 177 20.28 -11.15 34.61
C ASP A 177 18.96 -10.35 34.50
N LEU A 178 19.04 -9.02 34.55
CA LEU A 178 17.95 -8.09 34.25
C LEU A 178 18.25 -7.24 32.99
N VAL A 179 19.25 -7.63 32.18
CA VAL A 179 19.60 -6.98 30.92
C VAL A 179 19.29 -7.90 29.75
N ILE A 180 18.62 -7.39 28.71
CA ILE A 180 18.37 -8.09 27.45
C ILE A 180 19.15 -7.36 26.34
N GLU A 181 19.79 -8.10 25.44
CA GLU A 181 20.47 -7.56 24.26
C GLU A 181 19.50 -7.49 23.05
N ASP A 182 19.28 -6.29 22.50
CA ASP A 182 18.82 -6.14 21.12
C ASP A 182 20.02 -6.34 20.18
N ALA A 183 20.15 -7.59 19.73
CA ALA A 183 21.13 -8.05 18.76
C ALA A 183 20.55 -8.14 17.34
N ALA A 184 19.49 -7.38 17.01
CA ALA A 184 18.95 -7.30 15.64
C ALA A 184 20.01 -6.92 14.59
N HIS A 185 21.01 -6.13 15.00
CA HIS A 185 22.19 -5.78 14.21
C HIS A 185 23.46 -6.52 14.65
N GLY A 186 23.38 -7.26 15.77
CA GLY A 186 24.51 -7.83 16.50
C GLY A 186 25.08 -9.12 15.92
N LEU A 187 24.40 -9.81 15.01
CA LEU A 187 24.88 -11.09 14.46
C LEU A 187 26.19 -10.91 13.66
N GLY A 188 27.28 -11.44 14.22
CA GLY A 188 28.66 -11.27 13.73
C GLY A 188 29.55 -10.39 14.63
N THR A 189 28.95 -9.74 15.63
CA THR A 189 29.60 -8.90 16.65
C THR A 189 30.27 -9.80 17.69
N SER A 190 31.41 -9.38 18.22
CA SER A 190 32.01 -10.00 19.40
C SER A 190 32.56 -8.96 20.37
N VAL A 191 32.63 -9.35 21.65
CA VAL A 191 33.29 -8.62 22.74
C VAL A 191 34.42 -9.51 23.23
N ASP A 192 35.67 -9.03 23.20
CA ASP A 192 36.87 -9.79 23.61
C ASP A 192 36.96 -11.23 23.08
N GLY A 193 36.54 -11.41 21.82
CA GLY A 193 36.57 -12.69 21.11
C GLY A 193 35.35 -13.60 21.34
N ARG A 194 34.45 -13.26 22.27
CA ARG A 194 33.17 -13.95 22.48
C ARG A 194 32.07 -13.32 21.62
N PRO A 195 31.28 -14.10 20.86
CA PRO A 195 30.16 -13.55 20.10
C PRO A 195 29.09 -12.94 21.02
N VAL A 196 28.40 -11.89 20.53
CA VAL A 196 27.13 -11.43 21.11
C VAL A 196 26.10 -12.56 20.99
N GLY A 197 25.34 -12.84 22.06
CA GLY A 197 24.38 -13.94 22.10
C GLY A 197 24.05 -14.49 23.49
N ALA A 198 24.97 -14.41 24.44
CA ALA A 198 24.80 -14.95 25.79
C ALA A 198 25.60 -14.16 26.85
N LEU A 199 25.82 -12.86 26.63
CA LEU A 199 26.57 -12.00 27.55
C LEU A 199 25.66 -11.46 28.67
N SER A 200 24.35 -11.35 28.39
CA SER A 200 23.31 -10.91 29.32
C SER A 200 22.28 -12.02 29.60
N ARG A 201 21.13 -11.65 30.19
CA ARG A 201 20.00 -12.55 30.47
C ARG A 201 19.52 -13.29 29.23
N ALA A 202 19.44 -12.58 28.11
CA ALA A 202 19.04 -13.10 26.82
C ALA A 202 19.42 -12.13 25.69
N ALA A 203 19.74 -12.65 24.51
CA ALA A 203 19.94 -11.85 23.30
C ALA A 203 18.86 -12.14 22.25
N CYS A 204 18.37 -11.08 21.63
CA CYS A 204 17.29 -11.11 20.65
C CYS A 204 17.83 -10.76 19.25
N PHE A 205 17.69 -11.67 18.29
CA PHE A 205 18.20 -11.52 16.93
C PHE A 205 17.07 -11.34 15.92
N SER A 206 17.40 -10.62 14.83
CA SER A 206 16.51 -10.37 13.69
C SER A 206 17.02 -11.08 12.44
N PHE A 207 16.11 -11.74 11.73
CA PHE A 207 16.35 -12.35 10.41
C PHE A 207 15.51 -11.71 9.30
N TYR A 208 15.01 -10.50 9.54
CA TYR A 208 14.37 -9.67 8.52
C TYR A 208 15.23 -9.55 7.24
N ALA A 209 14.59 -9.34 6.08
CA ALA A 209 15.17 -9.40 4.74
C ALA A 209 16.46 -8.58 4.50
N THR A 210 16.74 -7.55 5.31
CA THR A 210 17.95 -6.71 5.20
C THR A 210 19.08 -7.08 6.17
N LYS A 211 18.85 -7.98 7.15
CA LYS A 211 19.80 -8.30 8.22
C LYS A 211 20.98 -9.17 7.76
N ASN A 212 21.96 -9.35 8.63
CA ASN A 212 23.20 -10.09 8.31
C ASN A 212 22.96 -11.58 7.98
N LEU A 213 21.82 -12.15 8.42
CA LEU A 213 21.32 -13.46 8.05
C LEU A 213 19.84 -13.31 7.61
N PRO A 214 19.56 -12.97 6.34
CA PRO A 214 18.24 -12.49 5.94
C PRO A 214 17.33 -13.65 5.48
N ILE A 215 16.35 -14.04 6.30
CA ILE A 215 15.42 -15.16 6.05
C ILE A 215 14.13 -14.71 5.36
N GLY A 216 13.91 -13.39 5.26
CA GLY A 216 12.65 -12.78 4.87
C GLY A 216 12.00 -12.18 6.12
N GLU A 217 11.39 -13.05 6.93
CA GLU A 217 10.96 -12.74 8.30
C GLU A 217 11.48 -13.78 9.28
N GLY A 218 11.75 -13.37 10.52
CA GLY A 218 12.19 -14.27 11.59
C GLY A 218 12.96 -13.58 12.72
N GLY A 219 13.07 -14.28 13.85
CA GLY A 219 13.96 -13.91 14.95
C GLY A 219 14.38 -15.10 15.80
N MET A 220 15.27 -14.86 16.76
CA MET A 220 15.75 -15.86 17.72
C MET A 220 15.95 -15.19 19.08
N VAL A 221 15.60 -15.90 20.16
CA VAL A 221 16.12 -15.58 21.50
C VAL A 221 17.20 -16.59 21.87
N THR A 222 18.33 -16.15 22.41
CA THR A 222 19.36 -17.02 22.98
C THR A 222 19.63 -16.68 24.44
N THR A 223 20.01 -17.66 25.26
CA THR A 223 20.21 -17.51 26.71
C THR A 223 20.99 -18.71 27.28
N GLU A 224 21.67 -18.51 28.42
CA GLU A 224 22.23 -19.59 29.23
C GLU A 224 21.20 -20.25 30.17
N ASP A 225 20.02 -19.65 30.37
CA ASP A 225 19.01 -20.17 31.30
C ASP A 225 18.02 -21.14 30.60
N PRO A 226 18.06 -22.45 30.91
CA PRO A 226 17.11 -23.42 30.36
C PRO A 226 15.66 -23.10 30.69
N ASP A 227 15.39 -22.56 31.88
CA ASP A 227 14.02 -22.26 32.32
C ASP A 227 13.45 -21.04 31.60
N LEU A 228 14.28 -20.04 31.27
CA LEU A 228 13.87 -18.92 30.41
C LEU A 228 13.62 -19.41 28.99
N ALA A 229 14.53 -20.19 28.41
CA ALA A 229 14.36 -20.75 27.08
C ALA A 229 13.06 -21.56 26.98
N GLU A 230 12.72 -22.34 27.99
CA GLU A 230 11.49 -23.13 28.02
C GLU A 230 10.23 -22.26 28.26
N ARG A 231 10.29 -21.21 29.10
CA ARG A 231 9.22 -20.21 29.19
C ARG A 231 8.95 -19.51 27.84
N ILE A 232 10.00 -19.14 27.10
CA ILE A 232 9.87 -18.54 25.77
C ILE A 232 9.33 -19.55 24.74
N ARG A 233 9.76 -20.82 24.82
CA ARG A 233 9.27 -21.90 23.94
C ARG A 233 7.78 -22.18 24.09
N ARG A 234 7.24 -22.15 25.32
CA ARG A 234 5.77 -22.15 25.54
C ARG A 234 5.14 -20.82 25.11
N GLY A 235 5.77 -19.71 25.50
CA GLY A 235 5.29 -18.35 25.25
C GLY A 235 5.06 -18.02 23.78
N ARG A 236 5.92 -18.48 22.85
CA ARG A 236 5.75 -18.25 21.40
C ARG A 236 4.55 -18.98 20.77
N LEU A 237 3.88 -19.87 21.52
CA LEU A 237 2.82 -20.73 21.02
C LEU A 237 1.68 -20.85 22.03
N HIS A 238 1.06 -19.70 22.32
CA HIS A 238 -0.09 -19.52 23.22
C HIS A 238 0.12 -19.97 24.68
N GLY A 239 1.37 -20.18 25.12
CA GLY A 239 1.66 -20.64 26.49
C GLY A 239 1.27 -22.10 26.73
N MET A 240 1.14 -22.90 25.66
CA MET A 240 0.77 -24.31 25.76
C MET A 240 1.91 -25.15 26.34
N SER A 241 1.58 -26.10 27.23
CA SER A 241 2.54 -27.01 27.89
C SER A 241 3.26 -27.99 26.95
N THR A 242 2.80 -28.11 25.69
CA THR A 242 3.31 -29.06 24.71
C THR A 242 3.33 -28.43 23.32
N ASP A 243 4.47 -28.46 22.64
CA ASP A 243 4.61 -28.00 21.26
C ASP A 243 3.55 -28.61 20.33
N ALA A 244 2.85 -27.76 19.56
CA ALA A 244 1.66 -28.16 18.82
C ALA A 244 1.91 -29.31 17.83
N TRP A 245 3.12 -29.38 17.28
CA TRP A 245 3.53 -30.39 16.29
C TRP A 245 3.79 -31.77 16.93
N ARG A 246 4.41 -31.82 18.11
CA ARG A 246 4.70 -33.06 18.83
C ARG A 246 3.42 -33.80 19.25
N ARG A 247 2.30 -33.08 19.43
CA ARG A 247 0.96 -33.66 19.68
C ARG A 247 0.45 -34.50 18.51
N ASN A 248 0.85 -34.15 17.28
CA ASN A 248 0.38 -34.77 16.04
C ASN A 248 1.28 -35.92 15.55
N LEU A 249 2.38 -36.21 16.27
CA LEU A 249 3.24 -37.36 16.01
C LEU A 249 2.63 -38.66 16.57
N PRO A 250 2.98 -39.84 16.03
CA PRO A 250 2.58 -41.12 16.63
C PRO A 250 3.01 -41.22 18.10
N GLY A 251 2.05 -41.45 18.99
CA GLY A 251 2.26 -41.46 20.45
C GLY A 251 2.10 -40.11 21.15
N GLY A 252 1.87 -39.02 20.41
CA GLY A 252 1.53 -37.71 20.96
C GLY A 252 0.15 -37.71 21.66
N SER A 253 0.01 -36.86 22.68
CA SER A 253 -1.29 -36.63 23.33
C SER A 253 -1.97 -35.38 22.76
N TRP A 254 -3.27 -35.47 22.53
CA TRP A 254 -4.11 -34.31 22.20
C TRP A 254 -4.30 -33.37 23.41
N ARG A 255 -4.05 -33.85 24.63
CA ARG A 255 -4.17 -33.07 25.86
C ARG A 255 -2.98 -32.14 26.03
N TYR A 256 -3.27 -30.88 26.35
CA TYR A 256 -2.30 -29.86 26.74
C TYR A 256 -2.97 -28.95 27.77
N THR A 257 -2.15 -28.21 28.52
CA THR A 257 -2.63 -27.10 29.35
C THR A 257 -2.11 -25.78 28.78
N VAL A 258 -2.71 -24.66 29.18
CA VAL A 258 -2.18 -23.31 28.93
C VAL A 258 -1.74 -22.78 30.28
N GLU A 259 -0.44 -22.52 30.43
CA GLU A 259 0.19 -22.18 31.71
C GLU A 259 0.49 -20.68 31.86
N ASP A 260 0.67 -19.98 30.72
CA ASP A 260 1.04 -18.57 30.63
C ASP A 260 0.26 -17.91 29.48
N ALA A 261 0.07 -16.58 29.51
CA ALA A 261 -0.54 -15.84 28.40
C ALA A 261 0.47 -15.61 27.26
N GLY A 262 0.58 -16.59 26.36
CA GLY A 262 1.50 -16.57 25.23
C GLY A 262 0.96 -15.96 23.92
N LEU A 263 1.87 -15.79 22.96
CA LEU A 263 1.66 -15.22 21.63
C LEU A 263 1.51 -16.29 20.53
N LYS A 264 1.18 -15.86 19.31
CA LYS A 264 1.34 -16.67 18.10
C LYS A 264 2.58 -16.22 17.33
N ALA A 265 3.75 -16.62 17.82
CA ALA A 265 5.05 -16.10 17.39
C ALA A 265 6.08 -17.19 17.04
N ASN A 266 5.63 -18.38 16.62
CA ASN A 266 6.51 -19.50 16.27
C ASN A 266 7.09 -19.37 14.85
N MET A 267 8.39 -19.66 14.68
CA MET A 267 9.03 -19.72 13.36
C MET A 267 8.58 -20.97 12.57
N THR A 268 8.41 -20.85 11.26
CA THR A 268 8.09 -21.99 10.37
C THR A 268 9.32 -22.80 9.97
N ASP A 269 9.16 -24.09 9.65
CA ASP A 269 10.25 -24.89 9.07
C ASP A 269 10.72 -24.36 7.70
N VAL A 270 9.87 -23.62 6.98
CA VAL A 270 10.26 -22.91 5.75
C VAL A 270 11.30 -21.82 6.06
N GLN A 271 11.03 -20.95 7.02
CA GLN A 271 11.96 -19.92 7.48
C GLN A 271 13.23 -20.56 8.07
N ALA A 272 13.08 -21.58 8.91
CA ALA A 272 14.20 -22.27 9.53
C ALA A 272 15.12 -22.92 8.49
N ALA A 273 14.59 -23.59 7.47
CA ALA A 273 15.37 -24.21 6.40
C ALA A 273 16.20 -23.18 5.58
N ILE A 274 15.66 -21.98 5.36
CA ILE A 274 16.42 -20.85 4.79
C ILE A 274 17.52 -20.42 5.77
N GLY A 275 17.19 -20.21 7.04
CA GLY A 275 18.11 -19.81 8.10
C GLY A 275 19.33 -20.74 8.21
N ARG A 276 19.09 -22.05 8.33
CA ARG A 276 20.14 -23.08 8.38
C ARG A 276 21.06 -23.05 7.17
N ALA A 277 20.49 -22.99 5.97
CA ALA A 277 21.26 -22.98 4.73
C ALA A 277 22.14 -21.71 4.61
N GLN A 278 21.63 -20.56 5.06
CA GLN A 278 22.37 -19.30 5.06
C GLN A 278 23.38 -19.17 6.21
N LEU A 279 23.16 -19.87 7.33
CA LEU A 279 24.07 -19.85 8.48
C LEU A 279 25.47 -20.34 8.08
N GLY A 280 25.54 -21.30 7.16
CA GLY A 280 26.80 -21.76 6.55
C GLY A 280 27.53 -20.71 5.70
N HIS A 281 26.85 -19.67 5.23
CA HIS A 281 27.42 -18.57 4.45
C HIS A 281 27.77 -17.33 5.30
N LEU A 282 27.28 -17.25 6.54
CA LEU A 282 27.42 -16.09 7.43
C LEU A 282 28.87 -15.64 7.62
N SER A 283 29.83 -16.57 7.77
CA SER A 283 31.25 -16.22 7.93
C SER A 283 31.82 -15.54 6.68
N GLY A 284 31.46 -16.02 5.49
CA GLY A 284 31.86 -15.43 4.20
C GLY A 284 31.25 -14.04 4.01
N TRP A 285 29.96 -13.90 4.28
CA TRP A 285 29.25 -12.62 4.25
C TRP A 285 29.81 -11.60 5.25
N GLN A 286 30.22 -12.03 6.44
CA GLN A 286 30.87 -11.16 7.42
C GLN A 286 32.23 -10.66 6.93
N HIS A 287 33.08 -11.52 6.35
CA HIS A 287 34.33 -11.09 5.73
C HIS A 287 34.11 -10.13 4.55
N ARG A 288 33.05 -10.32 3.76
CA ARG A 288 32.65 -9.37 2.71
C ARG A 288 32.29 -8.00 3.28
N ARG A 289 31.50 -7.96 4.37
CA ARG A 289 31.16 -6.73 5.09
C ARG A 289 32.40 -6.03 5.67
N ASP A 290 33.32 -6.77 6.30
CA ASP A 290 34.60 -6.21 6.79
C ASP A 290 35.39 -5.53 5.66
N ALA A 291 35.51 -6.18 4.49
CA ALA A 291 36.20 -5.63 3.32
C ALA A 291 35.52 -4.35 2.78
N ILE A 292 34.18 -4.32 2.72
CA ILE A 292 33.41 -3.15 2.28
C ILE A 292 33.59 -1.97 3.25
N ALA A 293 33.58 -2.22 4.57
CA ALA A 293 33.81 -1.18 5.57
C ALA A 293 35.23 -0.59 5.46
N ILE A 294 36.25 -1.43 5.21
CA ILE A 294 37.62 -0.99 4.91
C ILE A 294 37.65 -0.13 3.63
N TRP A 295 36.94 -0.53 2.58
CA TRP A 295 36.87 0.23 1.33
C TRP A 295 36.25 1.61 1.52
N TYR A 296 35.08 1.71 2.16
CA TYR A 296 34.46 3.00 2.50
C TYR A 296 35.39 3.86 3.36
N THR A 297 35.98 3.28 4.42
CA THR A 297 36.89 4.00 5.32
C THR A 297 38.09 4.58 4.57
N ALA A 298 38.77 3.77 3.76
CA ALA A 298 39.94 4.18 3.00
C ALA A 298 39.63 5.32 2.02
N ARG A 299 38.43 5.29 1.41
CA ARG A 299 37.97 6.20 0.36
C ARG A 299 37.38 7.50 0.90
N LEU A 300 36.71 7.48 2.06
CA LEU A 300 35.96 8.62 2.61
C LEU A 300 36.69 9.40 3.72
N ARG A 301 37.70 8.84 4.39
CA ARG A 301 38.40 9.45 5.57
C ARG A 301 39.08 10.82 5.35
N ARG A 302 39.01 11.39 4.14
CA ARG A 302 39.55 12.70 3.77
C ARG A 302 38.48 13.64 3.20
N VAL A 303 37.21 13.24 3.19
CA VAL A 303 36.09 14.09 2.77
C VAL A 303 35.76 15.02 3.94
N PRO A 304 35.88 16.36 3.78
CA PRO A 304 35.51 17.30 4.84
C PRO A 304 34.04 17.15 5.23
N GLY A 305 33.73 17.34 6.52
CA GLY A 305 32.36 17.27 7.03
C GLY A 305 31.74 15.87 7.11
N LEU A 306 32.46 14.79 6.80
CA LEU A 306 31.99 13.42 7.08
C LEU A 306 32.74 12.81 8.26
N ILE A 307 32.01 12.44 9.33
CA ILE A 307 32.53 11.52 10.37
C ILE A 307 32.14 10.10 9.95
N LEU A 308 33.13 9.20 10.00
CA LEU A 308 32.95 7.79 9.65
C LEU A 308 32.70 6.94 10.90
N PRO A 309 32.00 5.79 10.77
CA PRO A 309 31.79 4.89 11.89
C PRO A 309 33.14 4.38 12.42
N MET A 310 33.32 4.42 13.74
CA MET A 310 34.53 3.96 14.38
C MET A 310 34.51 2.43 14.49
N ALA A 311 35.61 1.77 14.09
CA ALA A 311 35.83 0.39 14.49
C ALA A 311 36.02 0.34 16.03
N PRO A 312 35.43 -0.65 16.72
CA PRO A 312 35.53 -0.75 18.17
C PRO A 312 36.98 -1.05 18.58
N VAL A 313 37.40 -0.51 19.72
CA VAL A 313 38.75 -0.73 20.29
C VAL A 313 38.91 -2.17 20.78
N HIS A 314 37.82 -2.75 21.30
CA HIS A 314 37.73 -4.12 21.81
C HIS A 314 36.60 -4.85 21.09
N GLY A 315 36.84 -6.10 20.70
CA GLY A 315 35.85 -6.91 19.98
C GLY A 315 35.82 -6.71 18.46
N ARG A 316 34.70 -7.08 17.82
CA ARG A 316 34.47 -7.00 16.36
C ARG A 316 33.11 -6.39 16.07
N HIS A 317 33.05 -5.51 15.06
CA HIS A 317 31.83 -4.94 14.52
C HIS A 317 31.19 -5.87 13.48
N ALA A 318 29.88 -6.16 13.57
CA ALA A 318 29.15 -6.96 12.59
C ALA A 318 28.91 -6.23 11.25
N TRP A 319 29.07 -4.91 11.21
CA TRP A 319 28.91 -4.09 10.01
C TRP A 319 27.58 -4.35 9.29
N HIS A 320 26.50 -4.42 10.07
CA HIS A 320 25.15 -4.50 9.53
C HIS A 320 24.84 -3.23 8.72
N LEU A 321 25.21 -2.08 9.27
CA LEU A 321 25.11 -0.77 8.64
C LEU A 321 26.50 -0.13 8.54
N TYR A 322 26.67 0.76 7.55
CA TYR A 322 27.80 1.69 7.50
C TYR A 322 27.23 3.11 7.61
N VAL A 323 27.13 3.61 8.84
CA VAL A 323 26.49 4.89 9.17
C VAL A 323 27.54 5.98 9.27
N VAL A 324 27.48 6.99 8.40
CA VAL A 324 28.30 8.21 8.49
C VAL A 324 27.49 9.33 9.13
N ARG A 325 28.18 10.33 9.70
CA ARG A 325 27.55 11.60 10.11
C ARG A 325 27.95 12.69 9.11
N VAL A 326 26.95 13.38 8.57
CA VAL A 326 27.09 14.56 7.71
C VAL A 326 27.03 15.79 8.60
N LEU A 327 28.12 16.56 8.62
CA LEU A 327 28.25 17.81 9.37
C LEU A 327 28.09 19.02 8.45
N GLU A 328 27.92 20.20 9.04
CA GLU A 328 27.81 21.48 8.32
C GLU A 328 29.02 21.75 7.40
N GLU A 329 30.24 21.33 7.78
CA GLU A 329 31.44 21.52 6.95
C GLU A 329 31.46 20.71 5.65
N TYR A 330 30.49 19.80 5.45
CA TYR A 330 30.26 19.10 4.19
C TYR A 330 29.66 20.04 3.12
N GLY A 331 28.99 21.12 3.55
CA GLY A 331 28.39 22.13 2.67
C GLY A 331 27.06 21.74 2.02
N MET A 332 26.40 20.73 2.56
CA MET A 332 25.08 20.22 2.16
C MET A 332 24.46 19.48 3.35
N SER A 333 23.16 19.61 3.59
CA SER A 333 22.47 18.89 4.66
C SER A 333 22.35 17.39 4.37
N ARG A 334 22.04 16.60 5.39
CA ARG A 334 21.87 15.14 5.26
C ARG A 334 20.72 14.79 4.31
N ASP A 335 19.60 15.51 4.36
CA ASP A 335 18.40 15.22 3.57
C ASP A 335 18.54 15.65 2.09
N GLU A 336 19.20 16.79 1.83
CA GLU A 336 19.62 17.16 0.47
C GLU A 336 20.58 16.10 -0.11
N LEU A 337 21.53 15.61 0.70
CA LEU A 337 22.48 14.59 0.27
C LEU A 337 21.80 13.24 -0.03
N ILE A 338 20.77 12.85 0.73
CA ILE A 338 19.94 11.68 0.40
C ILE A 338 19.29 11.85 -0.98
N THR A 339 18.71 13.03 -1.24
CA THR A 339 18.02 13.34 -2.49
C THR A 339 18.97 13.28 -3.69
N GLU A 340 20.11 13.98 -3.62
CA GLU A 340 21.16 13.99 -4.65
C GLU A 340 21.78 12.59 -4.90
N LEU A 341 21.95 11.77 -3.85
CA LEU A 341 22.39 10.39 -4.01
C LEU A 341 21.31 9.52 -4.69
N ALA A 342 20.03 9.72 -4.35
CA ALA A 342 18.93 8.99 -4.97
C ALA A 342 18.78 9.32 -6.47
N GLU A 343 18.92 10.59 -6.87
CA GLU A 343 18.96 11.01 -8.29
C GLU A 343 20.13 10.35 -9.05
N ARG A 344 21.27 10.17 -8.38
CA ARG A 344 22.43 9.42 -8.90
C ARG A 344 22.24 7.90 -8.85
N GLY A 345 21.07 7.40 -8.48
CA GLY A 345 20.74 5.97 -8.40
C GLY A 345 21.43 5.24 -7.24
N ILE A 346 21.73 5.94 -6.14
CA ILE A 346 22.34 5.39 -4.93
C ILE A 346 21.30 5.43 -3.80
N GLY A 347 20.81 4.26 -3.40
CA GLY A 347 19.92 4.12 -2.25
C GLY A 347 20.66 4.36 -0.94
N THR A 348 20.07 5.16 -0.07
CA THR A 348 20.55 5.41 1.29
C THR A 348 19.39 5.28 2.27
N SER A 349 19.66 5.39 3.57
CA SER A 349 18.63 5.34 4.61
C SER A 349 19.10 6.08 5.87
N VAL A 350 18.21 6.26 6.86
CA VAL A 350 18.51 6.88 8.15
C VAL A 350 18.17 5.88 9.25
N HIS A 351 19.12 5.60 10.14
CA HIS A 351 18.96 4.65 11.23
C HIS A 351 19.41 5.34 12.52
N PHE A 352 18.52 5.83 13.38
CA PHE A 352 17.06 5.83 13.29
C PHE A 352 16.50 7.23 13.58
N ILE A 353 15.22 7.46 13.26
CA ILE A 353 14.48 8.54 13.90
C ILE A 353 14.42 8.23 15.41
N PRO A 354 14.82 9.14 16.31
CA PRO A 354 14.71 8.90 17.75
C PRO A 354 13.26 8.67 18.17
N LEU A 355 13.01 7.64 19.01
CA LEU A 355 11.67 7.31 19.47
C LEU A 355 10.92 8.50 20.10
N HIS A 356 11.59 9.38 20.84
CA HIS A 356 10.97 10.57 21.43
C HIS A 356 10.52 11.64 20.42
N HIS A 357 10.97 11.57 19.15
CA HIS A 357 10.44 12.38 18.04
C HIS A 357 9.18 11.79 17.43
N MET A 358 8.94 10.50 17.61
CA MET A 358 7.85 9.78 16.94
C MET A 358 6.49 10.01 17.62
N PRO A 359 5.40 10.04 16.82
CA PRO A 359 4.01 10.20 17.27
C PRO A 359 3.61 9.48 18.56
N TYR A 360 3.88 8.19 18.61
CA TYR A 360 3.33 7.27 19.59
C TYR A 360 3.95 7.47 20.97
N PHE A 361 5.29 7.59 21.05
CA PHE A 361 6.00 7.74 22.32
C PHE A 361 5.78 9.11 22.97
N GLN A 362 5.53 10.14 22.16
CA GLN A 362 5.07 11.45 22.64
C GLN A 362 3.67 11.35 23.27
N GLN A 363 2.72 10.72 22.58
CA GLN A 363 1.33 10.60 23.04
C GLN A 363 1.18 9.64 24.25
N ALA A 364 2.01 8.60 24.32
CA ALA A 364 2.07 7.67 25.45
C ALA A 364 2.81 8.23 26.69
N ALA A 365 3.27 9.50 26.65
CA ALA A 365 4.06 10.13 27.71
C ALA A 365 5.32 9.33 28.11
N LEU A 366 5.99 8.79 27.08
CA LEU A 366 7.26 8.04 27.20
C LEU A 366 8.48 8.91 26.83
N SER A 367 8.25 10.04 26.15
CA SER A 367 9.26 11.08 25.88
C SER A 367 9.55 11.92 27.15
N PRO A 368 10.83 12.08 27.56
CA PRO A 368 11.21 13.00 28.64
C PRO A 368 10.89 14.47 28.30
N GLN A 369 10.49 15.26 29.30
CA GLN A 369 10.07 16.66 29.09
C GLN A 369 11.20 17.58 28.58
N GLY A 370 12.47 17.20 28.81
CA GLY A 370 13.64 17.95 28.37
C GLY A 370 14.20 17.58 26.99
N GLY A 371 13.56 16.65 26.27
CA GLY A 371 14.15 16.02 25.08
C GLY A 371 15.27 15.03 25.45
N LEU A 372 16.04 14.60 24.45
CA LEU A 372 17.21 13.74 24.63
C LEU A 372 18.35 14.29 23.75
N PRO A 373 19.10 15.29 24.28
CA PRO A 373 19.91 16.20 23.47
C PRO A 373 21.03 15.53 22.66
N GLY A 374 21.54 14.38 23.11
CA GLY A 374 22.51 13.59 22.36
C GLY A 374 21.91 13.01 21.09
N ALA A 375 20.73 12.40 21.19
CA ALA A 375 19.95 11.90 20.06
C ALA A 375 19.43 13.05 19.16
N ASP A 376 18.93 14.15 19.75
CA ASP A 376 18.47 15.34 19.03
C ASP A 376 19.56 15.92 18.12
N ALA A 377 20.77 16.10 18.67
CA ALA A 377 21.90 16.65 17.92
C ALA A 377 22.44 15.67 16.87
N LEU A 378 22.37 14.36 17.14
CA LEU A 378 22.92 13.32 16.27
C LEU A 378 22.02 13.00 15.07
N PHE A 379 20.71 12.85 15.28
CA PHE A 379 19.75 12.40 14.26
C PHE A 379 19.84 13.12 12.90
N PRO A 380 19.88 14.48 12.81
CA PRO A 380 19.93 15.17 11.52
C PRO A 380 21.25 14.95 10.77
N GLN A 381 22.25 14.31 11.38
CA GLN A 381 23.54 14.02 10.77
C GLN A 381 23.61 12.59 10.19
N LEU A 382 22.79 11.65 10.67
CA LEU A 382 22.96 10.22 10.39
C LEU A 382 22.60 9.83 8.95
N LEU A 383 23.54 9.23 8.22
CA LEU A 383 23.33 8.70 6.88
C LEU A 383 23.87 7.26 6.77
N SER A 384 22.99 6.29 6.55
CA SER A 384 23.35 4.89 6.29
C SER A 384 23.63 4.68 4.80
N LEU A 385 24.87 4.32 4.47
CA LEU A 385 25.30 3.98 3.12
C LEU A 385 24.97 2.51 2.77
N PRO A 386 24.90 2.14 1.47
CA PRO A 386 24.72 0.75 1.03
C PRO A 386 25.65 -0.24 1.73
N MET A 387 25.10 -1.30 2.34
CA MET A 387 25.91 -2.24 3.11
C MET A 387 25.39 -3.69 3.10
N TYR A 388 25.83 -4.47 2.11
CA TYR A 388 25.45 -5.87 1.91
C TYR A 388 26.57 -6.68 1.21
N PRO A 389 26.64 -8.02 1.39
CA PRO A 389 27.82 -8.83 0.98
C PRO A 389 28.16 -8.80 -0.53
N ALA A 390 27.12 -8.73 -1.36
CA ALA A 390 27.23 -8.67 -2.82
C ALA A 390 27.65 -7.29 -3.38
N LEU A 391 27.78 -6.26 -2.54
CA LEU A 391 28.21 -4.92 -2.97
C LEU A 391 29.65 -4.98 -3.50
N THR A 392 29.84 -4.59 -4.76
CA THR A 392 31.14 -4.66 -5.44
C THR A 392 32.02 -3.45 -5.13
N GLU A 393 33.34 -3.60 -5.28
CA GLU A 393 34.28 -2.48 -5.05
C GLU A 393 33.97 -1.28 -5.98
N GLY A 394 33.61 -1.54 -7.24
CA GLY A 394 33.21 -0.49 -8.19
C GLY A 394 31.93 0.26 -7.79
N GLN A 395 30.98 -0.41 -7.13
CA GLN A 395 29.79 0.26 -6.57
C GLN A 395 30.16 1.10 -5.33
N VAL A 396 31.06 0.60 -4.46
CA VAL A 396 31.61 1.40 -3.35
C VAL A 396 32.36 2.62 -3.86
N ASP A 397 33.16 2.48 -4.94
CA ASP A 397 33.81 3.60 -5.62
C ASP A 397 32.81 4.62 -6.17
N ARG A 398 31.71 4.18 -6.79
CA ARG A 398 30.62 5.07 -7.25
C ARG A 398 30.01 5.87 -6.09
N VAL A 399 29.65 5.20 -4.99
CA VAL A 399 29.11 5.88 -3.78
C VAL A 399 30.13 6.87 -3.21
N CYS A 400 31.39 6.45 -3.09
CA CYS A 400 32.45 7.31 -2.57
C CYS A 400 32.79 8.49 -3.50
N THR A 401 32.57 8.36 -4.80
CA THR A 401 32.80 9.41 -5.80
C THR A 401 31.66 10.42 -5.76
N ALA A 402 30.40 9.96 -5.73
CA ALA A 402 29.25 10.84 -5.56
C ALA A 402 29.35 11.69 -4.26
N LEU A 403 29.71 11.07 -3.13
CA LEU A 403 29.95 11.76 -1.86
C LEU A 403 31.09 12.81 -1.93
N LYS A 404 32.08 12.64 -2.81
CA LYS A 404 33.17 13.62 -3.01
C LYS A 404 32.80 14.76 -3.93
N GLU A 405 31.96 14.49 -4.93
CA GLU A 405 31.48 15.48 -5.90
C GLU A 405 30.37 16.37 -5.33
N LEU A 406 29.54 15.83 -4.42
CA LEU A 406 28.46 16.55 -3.76
C LEU A 406 28.92 17.40 -2.58
N GLY A 407 30.05 17.05 -1.95
CA GLY A 407 30.63 17.85 -0.87
C GLY A 407 31.09 19.22 -1.38
N ARG A 408 30.52 20.29 -0.82
CA ARG A 408 30.81 21.69 -1.16
C ARG A 408 31.42 22.42 0.05
N PRO A 409 32.59 22.00 0.56
CA PRO A 409 33.15 22.57 1.77
C PRO A 409 33.33 24.10 1.62
N PRO A 410 32.90 24.91 2.60
CA PRO A 410 32.89 26.35 2.46
C PRO A 410 34.27 26.91 2.15
N ALA A 411 34.35 27.76 1.12
CA ALA A 411 35.60 28.35 0.68
C ALA A 411 36.27 29.13 1.83
N ARG A 412 37.56 28.86 2.10
CA ARG A 412 38.35 29.51 3.16
C ARG A 412 38.27 31.04 3.06
N GLN A 413 37.39 31.66 3.83
CA GLN A 413 37.33 33.12 3.94
C GLN A 413 38.57 33.61 4.70
N ARG A 414 39.24 34.63 4.14
CA ARG A 414 40.21 35.43 4.87
C ARG A 414 39.47 36.32 5.88
N PRO A 415 40.04 36.59 7.07
CA PRO A 415 39.35 37.36 8.10
C PRO A 415 39.17 38.82 7.66
N ALA A 416 37.94 39.32 7.74
CA ALA A 416 37.60 40.72 7.48
C ALA A 416 37.08 41.41 8.75
N ILE A 417 37.87 42.38 9.18
CA ILE A 417 37.71 43.44 10.19
C ILE A 417 36.26 43.74 10.61
N ALA A 418 36.05 43.80 11.93
CA ALA A 418 34.78 44.20 12.55
C ALA A 418 34.47 45.70 12.39
N THR A 419 33.20 46.04 12.19
CA THR A 419 32.67 47.38 12.53
C THR A 419 31.26 47.28 13.14
N SER A 420 31.01 48.06 14.19
CA SER A 420 29.91 47.89 15.14
C SER A 420 28.59 48.58 14.74
N LEU A 421 27.45 48.04 15.22
CA LEU A 421 26.25 48.73 15.79
C LEU A 421 25.65 49.94 14.99
N THR A 422 24.36 50.14 14.76
CA THR A 422 23.07 49.73 15.39
C THR A 422 21.92 50.20 14.45
N THR A 423 20.59 50.09 14.66
CA THR A 423 19.65 49.61 15.70
C THR A 423 18.35 49.14 15.00
N ALA A 424 17.78 47.98 15.35
CA ALA A 424 16.32 47.73 15.34
C ALA A 424 16.00 46.41 16.08
N VAL A 425 15.23 46.49 17.16
CA VAL A 425 14.56 45.34 17.79
C VAL A 425 13.15 45.24 17.17
N ASP A 426 12.48 44.09 17.33
CA ASP A 426 11.11 43.77 16.86
C ASP A 426 10.95 43.37 15.38
N SER A 427 11.55 42.24 14.98
CA SER A 427 10.97 41.27 14.01
C SER A 427 11.83 40.01 13.82
N ALA A 428 11.80 39.07 14.79
CA ALA A 428 12.52 37.79 14.68
C ALA A 428 11.74 36.60 15.29
N ARG A 429 10.56 36.34 14.73
CA ARG A 429 9.84 35.06 14.84
C ARG A 429 9.21 34.76 13.48
N GLN A 430 9.89 33.96 12.65
CA GLN A 430 9.44 33.18 11.48
C GLN A 430 10.54 33.10 10.41
N ALA A 431 10.47 32.03 9.60
CA ALA A 431 11.42 31.59 8.57
C ALA A 431 12.78 31.07 9.12
N ASP A 432 13.31 29.91 8.69
CA ASP A 432 12.86 29.01 7.61
C ASP A 432 12.54 27.58 8.08
N HIS A 433 11.29 27.17 7.85
CA HIS A 433 10.95 25.77 7.62
C HIS A 433 10.80 25.60 6.10
N ALA A 434 11.72 24.86 5.47
CA ALA A 434 11.77 24.69 4.02
C ALA A 434 10.72 23.66 3.51
N GLY A 435 9.44 23.94 3.74
CA GLY A 435 8.33 23.15 3.22
C GLY A 435 7.12 24.03 2.94
N LEU A 436 6.44 23.75 1.82
CA LEU A 436 5.36 24.55 1.29
C LEU A 436 4.20 24.62 2.28
N ARG A 437 3.75 25.82 2.61
CA ARG A 437 2.71 26.05 3.60
C ARG A 437 1.39 25.45 3.10
N THR A 438 0.84 24.52 3.86
CA THR A 438 -0.20 23.60 3.39
C THR A 438 -1.49 23.73 4.20
N LEU A 439 -2.61 24.02 3.56
CA LEU A 439 -3.93 23.89 4.19
C LEU A 439 -4.46 22.47 3.99
N VAL A 440 -4.93 21.85 5.06
CA VAL A 440 -5.54 20.51 5.02
C VAL A 440 -7.05 20.66 5.05
N ILE A 441 -7.70 20.18 4.00
CA ILE A 441 -9.14 20.24 3.85
C ILE A 441 -9.72 19.00 4.51
N GLY A 442 -10.47 19.21 5.60
CA GLY A 442 -10.93 18.20 6.54
C GLY A 442 -10.14 18.16 7.84
N ALA A 443 -10.84 18.40 8.96
CA ALA A 443 -10.35 18.16 10.31
C ALA A 443 -10.86 16.82 10.89
N GLY A 444 -11.44 15.95 10.05
CA GLY A 444 -11.78 14.56 10.40
C GLY A 444 -10.55 13.65 10.54
N GLU A 445 -10.76 12.37 10.84
CA GLU A 445 -9.66 11.44 11.17
C GLU A 445 -8.61 11.30 10.06
N ALA A 446 -9.02 11.20 8.80
CA ALA A 446 -8.11 11.14 7.65
C ALA A 446 -7.30 12.44 7.48
N GLY A 447 -7.92 13.60 7.68
CA GLY A 447 -7.26 14.90 7.64
C GLY A 447 -6.32 15.13 8.83
N GLN A 448 -6.70 14.70 10.04
CA GLN A 448 -5.81 14.71 11.20
C GLN A 448 -4.67 13.71 11.08
N ALA A 449 -4.90 12.52 10.51
CA ALA A 449 -3.85 11.56 10.21
C ALA A 449 -2.86 12.19 9.22
N LEU A 450 -3.35 12.67 8.07
CA LEU A 450 -2.52 13.35 7.09
C LEU A 450 -1.79 14.57 7.68
N ALA A 451 -2.46 15.49 8.38
CA ALA A 451 -1.81 16.66 8.95
C ALA A 451 -0.78 16.28 10.02
N ARG A 452 -0.99 15.21 10.79
CA ARG A 452 0.04 14.68 11.68
C ARG A 452 1.18 14.07 10.89
N ASP A 453 0.92 13.34 9.82
CA ASP A 453 1.97 12.74 8.98
C ASP A 453 2.79 13.80 8.25
N LEU A 454 2.16 14.87 7.72
CA LEU A 454 2.82 16.03 7.14
C LEU A 454 3.61 16.83 8.19
N ALA A 455 3.05 17.06 9.39
CA ALA A 455 3.75 17.76 10.47
C ALA A 455 4.93 16.96 11.06
N ARG A 456 4.84 15.62 11.05
CA ARG A 456 5.89 14.71 11.54
C ARG A 456 6.86 14.25 10.43
N THR A 457 6.60 14.57 9.17
CA THR A 457 7.45 14.17 8.02
C THR A 457 7.78 15.39 7.15
N PRO A 458 8.72 16.26 7.57
CA PRO A 458 9.13 17.44 6.80
C PRO A 458 9.64 17.12 5.39
N GLU A 459 10.13 15.89 5.18
CA GLU A 459 10.60 15.32 3.92
C GLU A 459 9.55 15.35 2.79
N PHE A 460 8.25 15.45 3.10
CA PHE A 460 7.21 15.64 2.09
C PHE A 460 7.19 17.04 1.47
N GLY A 461 7.94 18.00 2.03
CA GLY A 461 7.99 19.39 1.56
C GLY A 461 6.65 20.13 1.71
N LEU A 462 5.78 19.68 2.62
CA LEU A 462 4.45 20.21 2.90
C LEU A 462 4.29 20.44 4.41
N VAL A 463 4.15 21.69 4.84
CA VAL A 463 4.01 22.04 6.27
C VAL A 463 2.56 22.43 6.55
N PRO A 464 1.77 21.64 7.31
CA PRO A 464 0.38 21.95 7.55
C PRO A 464 0.24 23.19 8.44
N VAL A 465 -0.52 24.20 7.98
CA VAL A 465 -0.71 25.49 8.69
C VAL A 465 -2.08 25.63 9.35
N GLY A 466 -3.00 24.71 9.07
CA GLY A 466 -4.31 24.62 9.70
C GLY A 466 -5.29 23.80 8.87
N PHE A 467 -6.51 23.65 9.41
CA PHE A 467 -7.59 22.92 8.77
C PHE A 467 -8.70 23.84 8.26
N LEU A 468 -9.42 23.41 7.23
CA LEU A 468 -10.75 23.93 6.90
C LEU A 468 -11.76 22.79 6.97
N ASP A 469 -12.82 22.95 7.75
CA ASP A 469 -13.90 21.96 7.94
C ASP A 469 -15.17 22.70 8.37
N ASP A 470 -16.31 22.38 7.76
CA ASP A 470 -17.59 23.03 8.06
C ASP A 470 -18.25 22.49 9.33
N ARG A 471 -17.75 21.39 9.91
CA ARG A 471 -18.32 20.82 11.14
C ARG A 471 -17.78 21.54 12.38
N PRO A 472 -18.63 21.83 13.38
CA PRO A 472 -18.20 22.49 14.61
C PRO A 472 -17.12 21.67 15.32
N ALA A 473 -15.99 22.30 15.61
CA ALA A 473 -14.78 21.63 16.03
C ALA A 473 -14.94 20.82 17.34
N ARG A 474 -14.60 19.52 17.28
CA ARG A 474 -14.13 18.80 18.48
C ARG A 474 -12.70 19.27 18.79
N ARG A 475 -12.27 19.20 20.05
CA ARG A 475 -10.92 19.65 20.46
C ARG A 475 -9.84 18.90 19.66
N LEU A 476 -9.17 19.62 18.76
CA LEU A 476 -8.00 19.15 18.04
C LEU A 476 -6.77 19.26 18.96
N GLY A 477 -5.99 18.18 19.06
CA GLY A 477 -4.67 18.20 19.65
C GLY A 477 -3.62 18.77 18.68
N ASP A 478 -2.40 18.96 19.17
CA ASP A 478 -1.19 19.20 18.36
C ASP A 478 -1.12 20.57 17.62
N GLY A 479 -1.81 21.60 18.12
CA GLY A 479 -1.49 23.01 17.83
C GLY A 479 -2.01 23.61 16.51
N LEU A 480 -2.66 22.81 15.67
CA LEU A 480 -3.35 23.26 14.46
C LEU A 480 -4.86 23.41 14.72
N SER A 481 -5.44 24.54 14.32
CA SER A 481 -6.87 24.84 14.47
C SER A 481 -7.63 24.69 13.15
N VAL A 482 -8.96 24.52 13.25
CA VAL A 482 -9.87 24.86 12.14
C VAL A 482 -9.85 26.38 11.98
N LEU A 483 -9.46 26.87 10.80
CA LEU A 483 -9.27 28.29 10.51
C LEU A 483 -10.51 28.95 9.90
N GLY A 484 -11.45 28.13 9.41
CA GLY A 484 -12.68 28.53 8.74
C GLY A 484 -13.41 27.31 8.16
N GLY A 485 -14.53 27.56 7.50
CA GLY A 485 -15.22 26.57 6.68
C GLY A 485 -14.51 26.33 5.34
N LEU A 486 -15.06 25.42 4.53
CA LEU A 486 -14.57 25.14 3.19
C LEU A 486 -14.73 26.36 2.26
N ASP A 487 -15.78 27.15 2.46
CA ASP A 487 -16.04 28.36 1.67
C ASP A 487 -15.04 29.50 1.99
N ASP A 488 -14.32 29.43 3.12
CA ASP A 488 -13.28 30.40 3.49
C ASP A 488 -11.93 30.14 2.80
N THR A 489 -11.82 29.15 1.90
CA THR A 489 -10.54 28.68 1.34
C THR A 489 -9.70 29.79 0.71
N GLU A 490 -10.28 30.68 -0.10
CA GLU A 490 -9.50 31.76 -0.75
C GLU A 490 -8.93 32.75 0.30
N ALA A 491 -9.75 33.08 1.31
CA ALA A 491 -9.35 33.98 2.40
C ALA A 491 -8.28 33.33 3.29
N ALA A 492 -8.43 32.04 3.62
CA ALA A 492 -7.48 31.29 4.43
C ALA A 492 -6.13 31.10 3.72
N VAL A 493 -6.13 30.79 2.42
CA VAL A 493 -4.90 30.68 1.61
C VAL A 493 -4.13 32.01 1.63
N ARG A 494 -4.82 33.14 1.40
CA ARG A 494 -4.21 34.48 1.42
C ARG A 494 -3.75 34.90 2.82
N ALA A 495 -4.56 34.68 3.85
CA ALA A 495 -4.29 35.12 5.22
C ALA A 495 -3.16 34.32 5.90
N HIS A 496 -3.05 33.03 5.59
CA HIS A 496 -2.04 32.14 6.16
C HIS A 496 -0.85 31.88 5.21
N GLY A 497 -0.85 32.48 4.02
CA GLY A 497 0.20 32.33 3.01
C GLY A 497 0.41 30.87 2.63
N ALA A 498 -0.67 30.15 2.30
CA ALA A 498 -0.58 28.75 1.89
C ALA A 498 -0.21 28.64 0.40
N GLU A 499 0.69 27.72 0.09
CA GLU A 499 1.20 27.43 -1.26
C GLU A 499 0.61 26.11 -1.81
N VAL A 500 0.10 25.26 -0.91
CA VAL A 500 -0.52 23.97 -1.23
C VAL A 500 -1.81 23.79 -0.45
N VAL A 501 -2.79 23.13 -1.06
CA VAL A 501 -4.03 22.67 -0.44
C VAL A 501 -4.15 21.16 -0.68
N VAL A 502 -4.28 20.38 0.39
CA VAL A 502 -4.43 18.92 0.28
C VAL A 502 -5.80 18.50 0.77
N VAL A 503 -6.52 17.75 -0.06
CA VAL A 503 -7.87 17.29 0.30
C VAL A 503 -7.83 15.94 0.99
N ALA A 504 -8.28 15.93 2.24
CA ALA A 504 -8.23 14.80 3.16
C ALA A 504 -9.59 14.51 3.83
N ILE A 505 -10.68 14.81 3.11
CA ILE A 505 -12.02 14.32 3.39
C ILE A 505 -12.31 13.19 2.37
N PRO A 506 -12.20 11.90 2.76
CA PRO A 506 -12.65 10.80 1.93
C PRO A 506 -14.14 10.95 1.61
N GLY A 507 -14.50 10.96 0.32
CA GLY A 507 -15.87 11.23 -0.12
C GLY A 507 -16.33 12.68 0.04
N LEU A 508 -15.41 13.67 -0.01
CA LEU A 508 -15.80 15.08 -0.16
C LEU A 508 -16.69 15.22 -1.41
N PRO A 509 -17.85 15.91 -1.34
CA PRO A 509 -18.65 16.17 -2.52
C PRO A 509 -17.82 16.84 -3.60
N THR A 510 -17.98 16.36 -4.81
CA THR A 510 -17.24 16.81 -5.99
C THR A 510 -17.41 18.34 -6.20
N GLU A 511 -18.62 18.88 -6.02
CA GLU A 511 -18.91 20.33 -5.91
C GLU A 511 -17.98 21.06 -4.91
N ARG A 512 -17.88 20.54 -3.68
CA ARG A 512 -17.11 21.14 -2.58
C ARG A 512 -15.62 21.07 -2.87
N PHE A 513 -15.15 19.92 -3.38
CA PHE A 513 -13.77 19.76 -3.85
C PHE A 513 -13.43 20.82 -4.89
N HIS A 514 -14.32 21.05 -5.86
CA HIS A 514 -14.11 22.05 -6.90
C HIS A 514 -14.11 23.48 -6.38
N ARG A 515 -15.09 23.90 -5.57
CA ARG A 515 -15.06 25.25 -4.98
C ARG A 515 -13.80 25.51 -4.17
N VAL A 516 -13.36 24.53 -3.38
CA VAL A 516 -12.10 24.59 -2.63
C VAL A 516 -10.89 24.67 -3.57
N ALA A 517 -10.86 23.89 -4.65
CA ALA A 517 -9.76 23.88 -5.61
C ALA A 517 -9.68 25.19 -6.44
N GLU A 518 -10.81 25.72 -6.90
CA GLU A 518 -10.90 26.99 -7.61
C GLU A 518 -10.55 28.17 -6.70
N ALA A 519 -11.05 28.20 -5.47
CA ALA A 519 -10.70 29.20 -4.46
C ALA A 519 -9.20 29.16 -4.10
N ALA A 520 -8.62 27.96 -3.96
CA ALA A 520 -7.19 27.79 -3.74
C ALA A 520 -6.35 28.30 -4.92
N ALA A 521 -6.74 27.95 -6.15
CA ALA A 521 -6.05 28.37 -7.37
C ALA A 521 -6.17 29.89 -7.62
N ALA A 522 -7.33 30.50 -7.35
CA ALA A 522 -7.54 31.95 -7.43
C ALA A 522 -6.74 32.75 -6.39
N ALA A 523 -6.35 32.11 -5.29
CA ALA A 523 -5.41 32.63 -4.30
C ALA A 523 -3.93 32.29 -4.59
N GLY A 524 -3.63 31.46 -5.60
CA GLY A 524 -2.28 31.11 -6.03
C GLY A 524 -1.69 29.81 -5.45
N ALA A 525 -2.48 28.97 -4.78
CA ALA A 525 -2.05 27.69 -4.22
C ALA A 525 -2.30 26.50 -5.16
N SER A 526 -1.52 25.42 -5.00
CA SER A 526 -1.62 24.17 -5.78
C SER A 526 -2.36 23.06 -5.01
N VAL A 527 -3.08 22.15 -5.69
CA VAL A 527 -4.00 21.18 -5.05
C VAL A 527 -3.53 19.72 -5.22
N ARG A 528 -3.66 18.85 -4.20
CA ARG A 528 -3.22 17.42 -4.21
C ARG A 528 -4.23 16.44 -3.54
N PHE A 529 -4.25 15.15 -3.94
CA PHE A 529 -5.13 14.08 -3.39
C PHE A 529 -4.54 12.64 -3.54
N LEU A 530 -5.18 11.61 -2.95
CA LEU A 530 -4.76 10.18 -2.94
C LEU A 530 -5.82 9.21 -3.54
N PRO A 531 -5.49 8.30 -4.49
CA PRO A 531 -6.48 7.37 -5.10
C PRO A 531 -6.70 6.02 -4.36
N PRO A 532 -7.95 5.47 -4.28
CA PRO A 532 -8.25 4.26 -3.51
C PRO A 532 -7.62 2.93 -4.01
N PHE A 533 -7.43 2.74 -5.32
CA PHE A 533 -7.03 1.43 -5.86
C PHE A 533 -5.56 1.06 -5.57
N ILE A 534 -4.70 2.04 -5.26
CA ILE A 534 -3.31 1.82 -4.86
C ILE A 534 -3.24 1.10 -3.50
N ALA A 535 -4.18 1.38 -2.58
CA ALA A 535 -4.26 0.73 -1.28
C ALA A 535 -4.60 -0.78 -1.37
N ALA A 536 -5.26 -1.23 -2.44
CA ALA A 536 -5.56 -2.65 -2.64
C ALA A 536 -4.34 -3.46 -3.13
N LEU A 537 -3.29 -2.80 -3.63
CA LEU A 537 -2.14 -3.46 -4.25
C LEU A 537 -1.06 -3.88 -3.24
N ARG A 538 -1.12 -3.40 -1.99
CA ARG A 538 -0.11 -3.62 -0.96
C ARG A 538 -0.74 -3.82 0.42
N ARG A 539 -0.34 -4.88 1.13
CA ARG A 539 -0.84 -5.21 2.48
C ARG A 539 -0.20 -4.40 3.61
N GLU A 540 0.78 -3.57 3.29
CA GLU A 540 1.39 -2.60 4.19
C GLU A 540 1.43 -1.26 3.47
N VAL A 541 0.74 -0.25 4.00
CA VAL A 541 0.80 1.12 3.47
C VAL A 541 1.99 1.82 4.09
N VAL A 542 3.10 1.89 3.34
CA VAL A 542 4.27 2.69 3.67
C VAL A 542 4.24 3.96 2.82
N GLY A 543 4.57 5.12 3.40
CA GLY A 543 4.51 6.43 2.71
C GLY A 543 5.33 6.52 1.41
N THR A 544 6.27 5.59 1.18
CA THR A 544 7.04 5.44 -0.05
C THR A 544 6.22 5.03 -1.28
N ASP A 545 4.99 4.54 -1.08
CA ASP A 545 4.12 4.07 -2.18
C ASP A 545 3.19 5.14 -2.75
N MET A 546 3.38 6.40 -2.34
CA MET A 546 2.75 7.58 -2.94
C MET A 546 3.33 7.95 -4.32
N ARG A 547 3.49 6.96 -5.22
CA ARG A 547 3.53 7.23 -6.65
C ARG A 547 2.11 7.21 -7.19
N SER A 548 1.54 8.41 -7.36
CA SER A 548 0.30 8.57 -8.09
C SER A 548 0.44 7.91 -9.46
N LEU A 549 -0.37 6.88 -9.74
CA LEU A 549 -0.55 6.41 -11.11
C LEU A 549 -1.19 7.57 -11.87
N ASP A 550 -0.43 8.21 -12.76
CA ASP A 550 -0.92 9.32 -13.55
C ASP A 550 -1.92 8.77 -14.60
N VAL A 551 -3.19 8.74 -14.21
CA VAL A 551 -4.28 8.23 -15.05
C VAL A 551 -4.39 9.03 -16.35
N GLN A 552 -3.97 10.30 -16.32
CA GLN A 552 -3.96 11.17 -17.49
C GLN A 552 -2.89 10.74 -18.50
N ARG A 553 -1.67 10.41 -18.05
CA ARG A 553 -0.65 9.76 -18.90
C ARG A 553 -1.09 8.40 -19.41
N LEU A 554 -1.83 7.64 -18.59
CA LEU A 554 -2.25 6.29 -18.93
C LEU A 554 -3.28 6.30 -20.06
N ILE A 555 -4.39 7.05 -19.91
CA ILE A 555 -5.42 7.18 -20.95
C ILE A 555 -4.89 8.02 -22.13
N GLY A 556 -4.12 9.08 -21.84
CA GLY A 556 -3.65 10.07 -22.83
C GLY A 556 -4.52 11.33 -22.91
N ARG A 557 -5.42 11.54 -21.95
CA ARG A 557 -6.25 12.74 -21.80
C ARG A 557 -6.42 13.09 -20.33
N THR A 558 -6.68 14.36 -20.03
CA THR A 558 -7.02 14.81 -18.68
C THR A 558 -8.31 14.15 -18.19
N GLU A 559 -8.33 13.75 -16.92
CA GLU A 559 -9.55 13.32 -16.21
C GLU A 559 -10.49 14.52 -16.06
N MET A 560 -11.77 14.30 -16.32
CA MET A 560 -12.78 15.34 -16.20
C MET A 560 -13.57 15.18 -14.91
N HIS A 561 -13.79 16.30 -14.25
CA HIS A 561 -14.78 16.38 -13.20
C HIS A 561 -16.11 16.77 -13.83
N VAL A 562 -17.14 15.94 -13.59
CA VAL A 562 -18.40 16.00 -14.34
C VAL A 562 -19.53 16.56 -13.48
N VAL A 563 -19.44 16.43 -12.15
CA VAL A 563 -20.50 16.79 -11.21
C VAL A 563 -20.61 18.31 -11.05
N SER A 564 -21.81 18.81 -11.25
CA SER A 564 -22.18 20.21 -11.01
C SER A 564 -22.62 20.43 -9.55
N PRO A 565 -22.47 21.66 -9.01
CA PRO A 565 -23.10 22.05 -7.75
C PRO A 565 -24.58 21.69 -7.63
N GLU A 566 -25.30 21.79 -8.74
CA GLU A 566 -26.74 21.62 -8.79
C GLU A 566 -27.18 20.15 -8.61
N ALA A 567 -26.28 19.16 -8.76
CA ALA A 567 -26.59 17.75 -8.55
C ALA A 567 -27.03 17.46 -7.11
N ARG A 568 -26.53 18.24 -6.13
CA ARG A 568 -26.93 18.16 -4.72
C ARG A 568 -28.44 18.32 -4.52
N SER A 569 -29.10 19.13 -5.37
CA SER A 569 -30.55 19.39 -5.24
C SER A 569 -31.44 18.16 -5.40
N ILE A 570 -30.94 17.11 -6.07
CA ILE A 570 -31.66 15.84 -6.28
C ILE A 570 -31.53 14.90 -5.07
N ILE A 571 -30.46 15.05 -4.28
CA ILE A 571 -30.06 14.07 -3.25
C ILE A 571 -30.28 14.60 -1.83
N ALA A 572 -30.02 15.89 -1.58
CA ALA A 572 -30.08 16.48 -0.24
C ALA A 572 -31.47 16.31 0.38
N GLY A 573 -31.51 15.77 1.60
CA GLY A 573 -32.76 15.48 2.32
C GLY A 573 -33.63 14.37 1.73
N ARG A 574 -33.20 13.68 0.66
CA ARG A 574 -33.94 12.56 0.04
C ARG A 574 -33.50 11.20 0.58
N ARG A 575 -34.39 10.21 0.51
CA ARG A 575 -34.11 8.81 0.79
C ARG A 575 -33.58 8.17 -0.49
N VAL A 576 -32.32 7.77 -0.50
CA VAL A 576 -31.65 7.24 -1.68
C VAL A 576 -31.40 5.74 -1.52
N LEU A 577 -31.76 4.96 -2.54
CA LEU A 577 -31.42 3.54 -2.63
C LEU A 577 -30.36 3.33 -3.71
N VAL A 578 -29.22 2.74 -3.34
CA VAL A 578 -28.20 2.30 -4.29
C VAL A 578 -28.20 0.77 -4.33
N THR A 579 -28.51 0.19 -5.48
CA THR A 579 -28.41 -1.27 -5.69
C THR A 579 -27.08 -1.63 -6.34
N GLY A 580 -26.48 -2.75 -5.96
CA GLY A 580 -25.11 -3.11 -6.33
C GLY A 580 -24.08 -2.31 -5.55
N ALA A 581 -24.44 -1.87 -4.34
CA ALA A 581 -23.66 -0.98 -3.50
C ALA A 581 -22.27 -1.55 -3.15
N GLY A 582 -22.15 -2.87 -3.00
CA GLY A 582 -20.87 -3.54 -2.74
C GLY A 582 -19.89 -3.50 -3.92
N GLY A 583 -20.37 -3.26 -5.14
CA GLY A 583 -19.57 -3.13 -6.36
C GLY A 583 -18.74 -1.85 -6.43
N SER A 584 -17.78 -1.77 -7.36
CA SER A 584 -16.86 -0.60 -7.45
C SER A 584 -17.56 0.72 -7.78
N ILE A 585 -18.57 0.71 -8.66
CA ILE A 585 -19.34 1.91 -8.97
C ILE A 585 -20.33 2.20 -7.84
N GLY A 586 -21.07 1.20 -7.38
CA GLY A 586 -22.04 1.36 -6.30
C GLY A 586 -21.40 1.94 -5.05
N SER A 587 -20.24 1.42 -4.63
CA SER A 587 -19.56 1.91 -3.43
C SER A 587 -19.05 3.36 -3.56
N GLU A 588 -18.54 3.77 -4.72
CA GLU A 588 -18.16 5.18 -4.93
C GLU A 588 -19.39 6.08 -5.03
N LEU A 589 -20.44 5.65 -5.71
CA LEU A 589 -21.71 6.37 -5.75
C LEU A 589 -22.29 6.54 -4.33
N CYS A 590 -22.20 5.54 -3.47
CA CYS A 590 -22.59 5.67 -2.06
C CYS A 590 -21.74 6.69 -1.28
N ARG A 591 -20.43 6.79 -1.55
CA ARG A 591 -19.57 7.83 -0.95
C ARG A 591 -20.01 9.23 -1.37
N GLN A 592 -20.19 9.46 -2.67
CA GLN A 592 -20.57 10.79 -3.20
C GLN A 592 -22.00 11.16 -2.85
N VAL A 593 -22.96 10.23 -2.94
CA VAL A 593 -24.35 10.42 -2.50
C VAL A 593 -24.40 10.81 -1.04
N ARG A 594 -23.69 10.10 -0.14
CA ARG A 594 -23.64 10.45 1.29
C ARG A 594 -23.10 11.86 1.52
N GLY A 595 -22.10 12.28 0.75
CA GLY A 595 -21.55 13.63 0.80
C GLY A 595 -22.58 14.74 0.51
N PHE A 596 -23.63 14.45 -0.25
CA PHE A 596 -24.72 15.39 -0.54
C PHE A 596 -25.82 15.45 0.54
N GLU A 597 -25.63 14.77 1.68
CA GLU A 597 -26.52 14.81 2.85
C GLU A 597 -27.98 14.35 2.55
N PRO A 598 -28.16 13.10 2.07
CA PRO A 598 -29.48 12.48 1.97
C PRO A 598 -30.10 12.32 3.36
N SER A 599 -31.43 12.28 3.45
CA SER A 599 -32.10 11.97 4.73
C SER A 599 -31.95 10.50 5.13
N ARG A 600 -31.70 9.61 4.16
CA ARG A 600 -31.33 8.21 4.40
C ARG A 600 -30.63 7.60 3.17
N LEU A 601 -29.68 6.68 3.36
CA LEU A 601 -28.94 6.04 2.28
C LEU A 601 -28.96 4.51 2.44
N PHE A 602 -29.82 3.85 1.65
CA PHE A 602 -29.95 2.40 1.65
C PHE A 602 -28.94 1.74 0.70
N LEU A 603 -28.17 0.80 1.25
CA LEU A 603 -27.10 0.06 0.58
C LEU A 603 -27.57 -1.36 0.25
N LEU A 604 -27.99 -1.62 -1.00
CA LEU A 604 -28.43 -2.94 -1.43
C LEU A 604 -27.36 -3.69 -2.24
N ASP A 605 -27.07 -4.91 -1.85
CA ASP A 605 -26.28 -5.87 -2.63
C ASP A 605 -26.65 -7.32 -2.23
N HIS A 606 -26.26 -8.29 -3.04
CA HIS A 606 -26.34 -9.71 -2.68
C HIS A 606 -25.05 -10.21 -2.00
N ASP A 607 -23.95 -9.48 -2.10
CA ASP A 607 -22.66 -9.80 -1.47
C ASP A 607 -22.53 -9.10 -0.10
N GLU A 608 -22.84 -9.86 0.96
CA GLU A 608 -22.70 -9.46 2.37
C GLU A 608 -21.31 -8.90 2.68
N SER A 609 -20.24 -9.58 2.23
CA SER A 609 -18.87 -9.21 2.54
C SER A 609 -18.49 -7.85 1.93
N ASN A 610 -19.03 -7.54 0.75
CA ASN A 610 -18.82 -6.24 0.13
C ASN A 610 -19.65 -5.12 0.77
N LEU A 611 -20.87 -5.41 1.23
CA LEU A 611 -21.69 -4.46 1.99
C LEU A 611 -21.05 -4.13 3.34
N HIS A 612 -20.63 -5.14 4.10
CA HIS A 612 -20.00 -4.94 5.40
C HIS A 612 -18.68 -4.14 5.30
N ARG A 613 -17.87 -4.39 4.27
CA ARG A 613 -16.70 -3.56 3.98
C ARG A 613 -17.09 -2.11 3.65
N LEU A 614 -18.13 -1.89 2.83
CA LEU A 614 -18.59 -0.54 2.50
C LEU A 614 -19.15 0.20 3.73
N GLN A 615 -19.88 -0.49 4.60
CA GLN A 615 -20.33 0.04 5.89
C GLN A 615 -19.15 0.56 6.71
N LEU A 616 -18.12 -0.26 6.92
CA LEU A 616 -16.91 0.13 7.64
C LEU A 616 -16.22 1.35 6.98
N GLU A 617 -16.13 1.38 5.65
CA GLU A 617 -15.55 2.50 4.88
C GLU A 617 -16.36 3.81 5.03
N LEU A 618 -17.68 3.74 5.17
CA LEU A 618 -18.52 4.92 5.32
C LEU A 618 -18.61 5.36 6.79
N TYR A 619 -19.02 4.48 7.69
CA TYR A 619 -19.45 4.82 9.04
C TYR A 619 -18.33 4.70 10.09
N GLY A 620 -17.27 3.94 9.81
CA GLY A 620 -16.13 3.76 10.72
C GLY A 620 -16.36 2.73 11.83
N ASP A 621 -17.58 2.21 11.96
CA ASP A 621 -17.93 1.12 12.87
C ASP A 621 -18.80 0.05 12.17
N ALA A 622 -19.04 -1.05 12.89
CA ALA A 622 -19.77 -2.23 12.43
C ALA A 622 -21.17 -2.33 13.05
N LEU A 623 -21.77 -1.20 13.46
CA LEU A 623 -23.12 -1.22 14.04
C LEU A 623 -24.14 -1.58 12.96
N LEU A 624 -24.91 -2.65 13.20
CA LEU A 624 -25.94 -3.14 12.28
C LEU A 624 -27.12 -2.16 12.22
N ASP A 625 -26.98 -1.12 11.41
CA ASP A 625 -28.05 -0.19 11.06
C ASP A 625 -28.99 -0.79 10.00
N ASP A 626 -30.27 -0.42 10.05
CA ASP A 626 -31.31 -0.88 9.10
C ASP A 626 -31.07 -0.44 7.64
N ASP A 627 -30.03 0.36 7.39
CA ASP A 627 -29.71 0.96 6.09
C ASP A 627 -28.95 0.00 5.16
N ILE A 628 -28.56 -1.18 5.66
CA ILE A 628 -27.84 -2.22 4.89
C ILE A 628 -28.79 -3.36 4.52
N VAL A 629 -28.93 -3.58 3.21
CA VAL A 629 -29.94 -4.48 2.65
C VAL A 629 -29.26 -5.60 1.87
N ILE A 630 -29.11 -6.75 2.52
CA ILE A 630 -28.73 -7.98 1.83
C ILE A 630 -29.96 -8.47 1.04
N SER A 631 -29.90 -8.42 -0.29
CA SER A 631 -30.96 -8.87 -1.19
C SER A 631 -30.45 -9.12 -2.60
N ASP A 632 -31.00 -10.14 -3.27
CA ASP A 632 -30.91 -10.28 -4.72
C ASP A 632 -32.06 -9.51 -5.38
N ILE A 633 -31.78 -8.76 -6.45
CA ILE A 633 -32.78 -8.04 -7.26
C ILE A 633 -33.70 -9.01 -8.03
N ARG A 634 -33.30 -10.28 -8.15
CA ARG A 634 -34.09 -11.37 -8.72
C ARG A 634 -35.27 -11.79 -7.82
N ASP A 635 -35.23 -11.49 -6.51
CA ASP A 635 -36.36 -11.77 -5.62
C ASP A 635 -37.39 -10.64 -5.66
N ARG A 636 -38.42 -10.83 -6.48
CA ARG A 636 -39.53 -9.89 -6.63
C ARG A 636 -40.18 -9.53 -5.28
N ALA A 637 -40.44 -10.52 -4.44
CA ALA A 637 -41.19 -10.31 -3.19
C ALA A 637 -40.36 -9.53 -2.17
N ARG A 638 -39.05 -9.79 -2.12
CA ARG A 638 -38.12 -9.03 -1.28
C ARG A 638 -37.93 -7.59 -1.76
N ILE A 639 -37.88 -7.35 -3.07
CA ILE A 639 -37.84 -5.99 -3.63
C ILE A 639 -39.15 -5.23 -3.35
N ASP A 640 -40.32 -5.86 -3.49
CA ASP A 640 -41.60 -5.23 -3.16
C ASP A 640 -41.70 -4.85 -1.67
N GLN A 641 -41.27 -5.75 -0.78
CA GLN A 641 -41.15 -5.46 0.66
C GLN A 641 -40.21 -4.28 0.93
N LEU A 642 -39.02 -4.28 0.33
CA LEU A 642 -38.02 -3.25 0.53
C LEU A 642 -38.55 -1.86 0.14
N PHE A 643 -39.17 -1.75 -1.02
CA PHE A 643 -39.69 -0.47 -1.50
C PHE A 643 -40.87 0.02 -0.65
N HIS A 644 -41.71 -0.88 -0.14
CA HIS A 644 -42.74 -0.54 0.84
C HIS A 644 -42.18 0.01 2.17
N ASP A 645 -41.08 -0.58 2.67
CA ASP A 645 -40.50 -0.27 3.97
C ASP A 645 -39.56 0.95 3.92
N CYS A 646 -38.63 0.99 2.96
CA CYS A 646 -37.67 2.08 2.78
C CYS A 646 -38.27 3.31 2.09
N ARG A 647 -39.19 3.09 1.13
CA ARG A 647 -39.83 4.11 0.28
C ARG A 647 -38.83 5.11 -0.30
N PRO A 648 -37.87 4.69 -1.15
CA PRO A 648 -36.88 5.60 -1.71
C PRO A 648 -37.53 6.74 -2.51
N ASP A 649 -36.92 7.92 -2.46
CA ASP A 649 -37.25 9.06 -3.32
C ASP A 649 -36.40 9.03 -4.61
N VAL A 650 -35.16 8.52 -4.52
CA VAL A 650 -34.23 8.37 -5.65
C VAL A 650 -33.62 6.96 -5.63
N VAL A 651 -33.56 6.32 -6.79
CA VAL A 651 -32.95 4.99 -6.97
C VAL A 651 -31.82 5.06 -7.98
N PHE A 652 -30.64 4.59 -7.58
CA PHE A 652 -29.50 4.36 -8.47
C PHE A 652 -29.29 2.85 -8.67
N HIS A 653 -29.40 2.39 -9.92
CA HIS A 653 -29.35 0.97 -10.24
C HIS A 653 -28.01 0.55 -10.85
N ALA A 654 -27.08 0.10 -9.98
CA ALA A 654 -25.76 -0.42 -10.38
C ALA A 654 -25.66 -1.97 -10.34
N ALA A 655 -26.62 -2.67 -9.73
CA ALA A 655 -26.63 -4.14 -9.64
C ALA A 655 -26.78 -4.79 -11.02
N ALA A 656 -25.73 -5.44 -11.52
CA ALA A 656 -25.75 -6.18 -12.79
C ALA A 656 -24.53 -7.09 -12.95
N HIS A 657 -24.67 -8.15 -13.77
CA HIS A 657 -23.52 -8.90 -14.26
C HIS A 657 -22.85 -8.14 -15.41
N LYS A 658 -21.52 -7.99 -15.32
CA LYS A 658 -20.71 -7.16 -16.25
C LYS A 658 -19.66 -7.91 -17.09
N HIS A 659 -19.45 -9.21 -16.87
CA HIS A 659 -18.35 -9.95 -17.50
C HIS A 659 -18.80 -10.63 -18.80
N LEU A 660 -18.54 -9.99 -19.94
CA LEU A 660 -18.98 -10.45 -21.28
C LEU A 660 -18.69 -11.94 -21.54
N PRO A 661 -17.45 -12.48 -21.38
CA PRO A 661 -17.20 -13.90 -21.67
C PRO A 661 -17.94 -14.89 -20.76
N LEU A 662 -18.35 -14.45 -19.56
CA LEU A 662 -19.16 -15.27 -18.66
C LEU A 662 -20.63 -15.25 -19.05
N LEU A 663 -21.15 -14.11 -19.52
CA LEU A 663 -22.53 -13.98 -19.97
C LEU A 663 -22.78 -14.60 -21.35
N GLU A 664 -21.77 -14.62 -22.22
CA GLU A 664 -21.83 -15.40 -23.47
C GLU A 664 -22.03 -16.90 -23.21
N ARG A 665 -21.40 -17.42 -22.14
CA ARG A 665 -21.54 -18.82 -21.70
C ARG A 665 -22.80 -19.07 -20.87
N ASN A 666 -23.33 -18.04 -20.19
CA ASN A 666 -24.46 -18.15 -19.26
C ASN A 666 -25.52 -17.08 -19.56
N PRO A 667 -26.15 -17.08 -20.75
CA PRO A 667 -27.03 -15.99 -21.16
C PRO A 667 -28.27 -15.82 -20.28
N CYS A 668 -28.78 -16.92 -19.74
CA CYS A 668 -29.90 -16.92 -18.81
C CYS A 668 -29.60 -16.12 -17.52
N GLU A 669 -28.37 -16.18 -17.01
CA GLU A 669 -27.97 -15.42 -15.82
C GLU A 669 -27.86 -13.92 -16.08
N GLY A 670 -27.47 -13.55 -17.30
CA GLY A 670 -27.48 -12.18 -17.79
C GLY A 670 -28.91 -11.62 -17.84
N VAL A 671 -29.87 -12.37 -18.38
CA VAL A 671 -31.28 -11.95 -18.41
C VAL A 671 -31.87 -11.84 -17.00
N LYS A 672 -31.71 -12.88 -16.15
CA LYS A 672 -32.25 -12.88 -14.78
C LYS A 672 -31.78 -11.67 -13.97
N SER A 673 -30.49 -11.32 -14.08
CA SER A 673 -29.95 -10.16 -13.35
C SER A 673 -30.27 -8.84 -14.05
N ASN A 674 -29.84 -8.67 -15.29
CA ASN A 674 -29.81 -7.36 -15.95
C ASN A 674 -31.16 -6.96 -16.53
N VAL A 675 -32.08 -7.89 -16.78
CA VAL A 675 -33.38 -7.62 -17.41
C VAL A 675 -34.51 -7.79 -16.37
N LEU A 676 -34.69 -9.02 -15.85
CA LEU A 676 -35.76 -9.32 -14.89
C LEU A 676 -35.58 -8.54 -13.56
N GLY A 677 -34.35 -8.50 -13.03
CA GLY A 677 -34.03 -7.69 -11.84
C GLY A 677 -34.25 -6.19 -12.04
N THR A 678 -33.96 -5.65 -13.24
CA THR A 678 -34.29 -4.27 -13.59
C THR A 678 -35.80 -4.04 -13.59
N GLU A 679 -36.59 -4.95 -14.18
CA GLU A 679 -38.05 -4.83 -14.23
C GLU A 679 -38.69 -4.90 -12.83
N HIS A 680 -38.18 -5.75 -11.93
CA HIS A 680 -38.62 -5.78 -10.53
C HIS A 680 -38.43 -4.41 -9.86
N LEU A 681 -37.25 -3.80 -10.03
CA LEU A 681 -36.91 -2.50 -9.44
C LEU A 681 -37.70 -1.34 -10.07
N VAL A 682 -37.84 -1.31 -11.39
CA VAL A 682 -38.61 -0.28 -12.12
C VAL A 682 -40.09 -0.33 -11.71
N ARG A 683 -40.68 -1.52 -11.66
CA ARG A 683 -42.07 -1.68 -11.19
C ARG A 683 -42.25 -1.24 -9.74
N ALA A 684 -41.38 -1.68 -8.84
CA ALA A 684 -41.45 -1.29 -7.43
C ALA A 684 -41.25 0.23 -7.23
N ALA A 685 -40.43 0.87 -8.07
CA ALA A 685 -40.23 2.31 -8.10
C ALA A 685 -41.50 3.07 -8.49
N VAL A 686 -42.18 2.64 -9.56
CA VAL A 686 -43.47 3.22 -10.00
C VAL A 686 -44.56 2.99 -8.94
N GLU A 687 -44.69 1.76 -8.43
CA GLU A 687 -45.69 1.41 -7.40
C GLU A 687 -45.50 2.21 -6.09
N SER A 688 -44.27 2.62 -5.78
CA SER A 688 -43.94 3.36 -4.55
C SER A 688 -43.82 4.88 -4.72
N GLY A 689 -43.94 5.38 -5.96
CA GLY A 689 -43.85 6.81 -6.26
C GLY A 689 -42.44 7.39 -6.09
N VAL A 690 -41.40 6.65 -6.49
CA VAL A 690 -40.02 7.16 -6.60
C VAL A 690 -40.00 8.38 -7.52
N GLU A 691 -39.25 9.43 -7.18
CA GLU A 691 -39.15 10.64 -8.00
C GLU A 691 -38.18 10.44 -9.18
N ARG A 692 -37.03 9.78 -8.97
CA ARG A 692 -36.03 9.51 -10.01
C ARG A 692 -35.42 8.11 -9.94
N PHE A 693 -35.27 7.47 -11.10
CA PHE A 693 -34.62 6.18 -11.25
C PHE A 693 -33.55 6.22 -12.35
N ILE A 694 -32.29 5.96 -11.97
CA ILE A 694 -31.14 6.06 -12.87
C ILE A 694 -30.50 4.68 -13.07
N LEU A 695 -30.59 4.13 -14.27
CA LEU A 695 -30.00 2.86 -14.67
C LEU A 695 -28.54 3.03 -15.11
N ILE A 696 -27.65 2.18 -14.59
CA ILE A 696 -26.27 2.09 -15.08
C ILE A 696 -26.16 1.02 -16.18
N SER A 697 -25.85 1.46 -17.40
CA SER A 697 -25.67 0.67 -18.62
C SER A 697 -24.20 0.75 -19.11
N THR A 698 -23.95 0.33 -20.35
CA THR A 698 -22.61 0.18 -20.96
C THR A 698 -22.65 0.56 -22.44
N ASP A 699 -21.53 1.04 -22.97
CA ASP A 699 -21.25 1.25 -24.40
C ASP A 699 -21.78 0.12 -25.31
N LYS A 700 -21.62 -1.15 -24.90
CA LYS A 700 -22.09 -2.35 -25.65
C LYS A 700 -23.61 -2.42 -25.87
N ALA A 701 -24.41 -1.59 -25.19
CA ALA A 701 -25.85 -1.53 -25.38
C ALA A 701 -26.29 -0.72 -26.62
N ALA A 702 -25.42 0.16 -27.15
CA ALA A 702 -25.70 0.96 -28.34
C ALA A 702 -26.07 0.10 -29.56
N ASP A 703 -25.15 -0.78 -29.98
CA ASP A 703 -25.40 -1.79 -31.02
C ASP A 703 -25.05 -3.18 -30.45
N PRO A 704 -26.02 -3.90 -29.87
CA PRO A 704 -25.75 -5.07 -29.03
C PRO A 704 -25.44 -6.33 -29.83
N VAL A 705 -24.15 -6.65 -30.00
CA VAL A 705 -23.68 -7.91 -30.62
C VAL A 705 -23.34 -9.01 -29.60
N SER A 706 -23.29 -8.67 -28.32
CA SER A 706 -23.02 -9.59 -27.20
C SER A 706 -24.22 -9.69 -26.26
N VAL A 707 -24.29 -10.78 -25.50
CA VAL A 707 -25.33 -11.01 -24.48
C VAL A 707 -25.30 -9.91 -23.40
N LEU A 708 -24.11 -9.42 -23.04
CA LEU A 708 -23.99 -8.27 -22.13
C LEU A 708 -24.64 -7.03 -22.72
N GLY A 709 -24.32 -6.70 -23.97
CA GLY A 709 -24.94 -5.57 -24.68
C GLY A 709 -26.45 -5.74 -24.82
N ALA A 710 -26.92 -6.91 -25.23
CA ALA A 710 -28.33 -7.21 -25.43
C ALA A 710 -29.13 -7.10 -24.13
N THR A 711 -28.65 -7.71 -23.05
CA THR A 711 -29.34 -7.64 -21.75
C THR A 711 -29.35 -6.23 -21.16
N LYS A 712 -28.30 -5.42 -21.39
CA LYS A 712 -28.28 -4.01 -21.00
C LYS A 712 -29.14 -3.11 -21.88
N ARG A 713 -29.26 -3.39 -23.18
CA ARG A 713 -30.21 -2.68 -24.07
C ARG A 713 -31.67 -3.00 -23.71
N LEU A 714 -31.99 -4.24 -23.33
CA LEU A 714 -33.31 -4.54 -22.78
C LEU A 714 -33.58 -3.80 -21.46
N ALA A 715 -32.57 -3.63 -20.60
CA ALA A 715 -32.70 -2.84 -19.38
C ALA A 715 -33.00 -1.35 -19.69
N GLU A 716 -32.31 -0.76 -20.68
CA GLU A 716 -32.62 0.59 -21.18
C GLU A 716 -34.06 0.69 -21.69
N LEU A 717 -34.52 -0.28 -22.48
CA LEU A 717 -35.89 -0.31 -23.01
C LEU A 717 -36.96 -0.49 -21.91
N ILE A 718 -36.67 -1.23 -20.83
CA ILE A 718 -37.59 -1.35 -19.67
C ILE A 718 -37.76 0.00 -18.96
N VAL A 719 -36.66 0.74 -18.80
CA VAL A 719 -36.65 2.09 -18.23
C VAL A 719 -37.44 3.03 -19.13
N GLN A 720 -37.10 3.10 -20.42
CA GLN A 720 -37.76 3.95 -21.43
C GLN A 720 -39.23 3.62 -21.68
N ALA A 721 -39.66 2.36 -21.49
CA ALA A 721 -41.07 2.02 -21.65
C ALA A 721 -41.97 2.73 -20.62
N ASN A 722 -41.41 3.15 -19.46
CA ASN A 722 -42.16 3.74 -18.34
C ASN A 722 -42.14 5.28 -18.33
N ASP A 723 -41.61 5.92 -19.37
CA ASP A 723 -41.62 7.37 -19.57
C ASP A 723 -43.05 7.95 -19.57
N GLY A 724 -43.18 9.22 -19.17
CA GLY A 724 -44.45 9.93 -18.99
C GLY A 724 -45.17 9.59 -17.67
N GLY A 725 -44.51 8.85 -16.79
CA GLY A 725 -45.00 8.51 -15.45
C GLY A 725 -44.73 9.59 -14.39
N PRO A 726 -45.06 9.31 -13.10
CA PRO A 726 -44.69 10.17 -11.98
C PRO A 726 -43.20 10.02 -11.58
N THR A 727 -42.56 8.92 -11.99
CA THR A 727 -41.13 8.65 -11.79
C THR A 727 -40.38 9.06 -13.05
N VAL A 728 -39.38 9.91 -12.91
CA VAL A 728 -38.47 10.27 -14.00
C VAL A 728 -37.42 9.18 -14.17
N PHE A 729 -37.34 8.64 -15.38
CA PHE A 729 -36.45 7.56 -15.76
C PHE A 729 -35.29 8.07 -16.61
N ALA A 730 -34.09 7.54 -16.38
CA ALA A 730 -32.93 7.76 -17.26
C ALA A 730 -31.93 6.61 -17.16
N ALA A 731 -31.03 6.54 -18.15
CA ALA A 731 -29.91 5.63 -18.14
C ALA A 731 -28.58 6.35 -18.44
N VAL A 732 -27.47 5.74 -18.04
CA VAL A 732 -26.12 6.18 -18.41
C VAL A 732 -25.36 5.04 -19.06
N ARG A 733 -24.57 5.30 -20.12
CA ARG A 733 -23.68 4.29 -20.70
C ARG A 733 -22.22 4.58 -20.33
N PHE A 734 -21.58 3.61 -19.69
CA PHE A 734 -20.16 3.67 -19.41
C PHE A 734 -19.31 3.02 -20.50
N GLY A 735 -18.14 3.60 -20.74
CA GLY A 735 -17.02 2.89 -21.35
C GLY A 735 -16.32 1.98 -20.34
N ASN A 736 -15.03 1.73 -20.54
CA ASN A 736 -14.25 0.86 -19.67
C ASN A 736 -13.74 1.66 -18.47
N VAL A 737 -14.28 1.37 -17.29
CA VAL A 737 -13.94 2.11 -16.06
C VAL A 737 -12.64 1.58 -15.45
N LEU A 738 -11.59 2.40 -15.49
CA LEU A 738 -10.28 2.11 -14.90
C LEU A 738 -10.36 2.01 -13.37
N GLY A 739 -9.48 1.22 -12.76
CA GLY A 739 -9.42 1.03 -11.30
C GLY A 739 -10.58 0.22 -10.69
N SER A 740 -11.61 -0.14 -11.47
CA SER A 740 -12.71 -0.98 -10.97
C SER A 740 -12.26 -2.43 -10.71
N ARG A 741 -12.92 -3.11 -9.77
CA ARG A 741 -12.54 -4.48 -9.35
C ARG A 741 -12.75 -5.46 -10.52
N GLY A 742 -11.72 -6.26 -10.82
CA GLY A 742 -11.70 -7.17 -11.98
C GLY A 742 -11.60 -6.44 -13.34
N SER A 743 -11.08 -5.21 -13.36
CA SER A 743 -10.81 -4.46 -14.60
C SER A 743 -9.47 -4.87 -15.22
N LEU A 744 -9.27 -4.46 -16.47
CA LEU A 744 -8.06 -4.70 -17.26
C LEU A 744 -6.77 -4.42 -16.46
N LEU A 745 -6.64 -3.27 -15.80
CA LEU A 745 -5.42 -2.92 -15.07
C LEU A 745 -5.13 -3.86 -13.90
N SER A 746 -6.16 -4.37 -13.19
CA SER A 746 -5.93 -5.37 -12.13
C SER A 746 -5.40 -6.68 -12.68
N VAL A 747 -5.91 -7.15 -13.83
CA VAL A 747 -5.42 -8.37 -14.49
C VAL A 747 -4.01 -8.18 -15.05
N VAL A 748 -3.73 -7.03 -15.67
CA VAL A 748 -2.39 -6.69 -16.19
C VAL A 748 -1.38 -6.59 -15.04
N ALA A 749 -1.73 -5.97 -13.91
CA ALA A 749 -0.87 -5.89 -12.73
C ALA A 749 -0.56 -7.28 -12.15
N GLU A 750 -1.55 -8.18 -12.07
CA GLU A 750 -1.38 -9.56 -11.61
C GLU A 750 -0.49 -10.38 -12.57
N GLN A 751 -0.72 -10.27 -13.88
CA GLN A 751 0.08 -10.94 -14.92
C GLN A 751 1.54 -10.47 -14.89
N LEU A 752 1.79 -9.15 -14.85
CA LEU A 752 3.13 -8.58 -14.75
C LEU A 752 3.82 -8.94 -13.43
N GLY A 753 3.12 -8.83 -12.30
CA GLY A 753 3.65 -9.22 -10.98
C GLY A 753 4.02 -10.71 -10.90
N SER A 754 3.27 -11.56 -11.59
CA SER A 754 3.52 -13.00 -11.70
C SER A 754 4.53 -13.39 -12.79
N ARG A 755 5.06 -12.42 -13.55
CA ARG A 755 5.93 -12.62 -14.73
C ARG A 755 5.31 -13.52 -15.81
N MET A 756 3.99 -13.45 -15.97
CA MET A 756 3.24 -14.12 -17.02
C MET A 756 3.05 -13.19 -18.23
N PRO A 757 3.02 -13.71 -19.47
CA PRO A 757 2.68 -12.90 -20.64
C PRO A 757 1.31 -12.24 -20.49
N VAL A 758 1.24 -10.94 -20.77
CA VAL A 758 0.00 -10.16 -20.70
C VAL A 758 -0.88 -10.53 -21.89
N THR A 759 -2.11 -10.97 -21.63
CA THR A 759 -3.01 -11.44 -22.68
C THR A 759 -3.84 -10.31 -23.27
N VAL A 760 -3.72 -10.07 -24.57
CA VAL A 760 -4.51 -9.09 -25.34
C VAL A 760 -5.32 -9.82 -26.41
N THR A 761 -6.53 -9.38 -26.74
CA THR A 761 -7.38 -10.12 -27.70
C THR A 761 -7.00 -9.87 -29.15
N HIS A 762 -6.68 -8.63 -29.52
CA HIS A 762 -6.22 -8.27 -30.88
C HIS A 762 -5.25 -7.06 -30.78
N PRO A 763 -4.19 -6.97 -31.60
CA PRO A 763 -3.25 -5.83 -31.56
C PRO A 763 -3.94 -4.47 -31.69
N ASP A 764 -4.84 -4.34 -32.67
CA ASP A 764 -5.61 -3.10 -32.94
C ASP A 764 -6.88 -2.93 -32.09
N VAL A 765 -7.07 -3.69 -31.00
CA VAL A 765 -8.28 -3.56 -30.18
C VAL A 765 -8.31 -2.21 -29.44
N THR A 766 -9.34 -1.41 -29.68
CA THR A 766 -9.49 -0.06 -29.08
C THR A 766 -10.69 0.00 -28.14
N ARG A 767 -10.57 0.79 -27.06
CA ARG A 767 -11.61 0.95 -26.06
C ARG A 767 -11.69 2.40 -25.57
N TYR A 768 -12.90 2.90 -25.38
CA TYR A 768 -13.11 4.12 -24.61
C TYR A 768 -12.87 3.82 -23.13
N PHE A 769 -12.13 4.71 -22.47
CA PHE A 769 -11.80 4.62 -21.06
C PHE A 769 -12.31 5.85 -20.31
N MET A 770 -12.74 5.60 -19.07
CA MET A 770 -13.11 6.62 -18.11
C MET A 770 -12.63 6.24 -16.71
N THR A 771 -12.56 7.20 -15.81
CA THR A 771 -12.26 6.96 -14.40
C THR A 771 -13.52 6.61 -13.61
N ILE A 772 -13.37 6.19 -12.34
CA ILE A 772 -14.54 5.95 -11.47
C ILE A 772 -15.23 7.28 -11.16
N GLU A 773 -14.48 8.36 -10.95
CA GLU A 773 -15.00 9.72 -10.74
C GLU A 773 -15.82 10.21 -11.94
N GLU A 774 -15.31 10.00 -13.16
CA GLU A 774 -16.04 10.30 -14.40
C GLU A 774 -17.34 9.49 -14.53
N ALA A 775 -17.33 8.23 -14.09
CA ALA A 775 -18.48 7.33 -14.19
C ALA A 775 -19.57 7.67 -13.17
N VAL A 776 -19.20 7.89 -11.91
CA VAL A 776 -20.13 8.32 -10.85
C VAL A 776 -20.61 9.76 -11.13
N GLY A 777 -19.75 10.62 -11.65
CA GLY A 777 -20.12 11.98 -12.01
C GLY A 777 -21.14 12.05 -13.15
N LEU A 778 -21.03 11.18 -14.16
CA LEU A 778 -22.05 11.02 -15.19
C LEU A 778 -23.41 10.58 -14.61
N VAL A 779 -23.42 9.65 -13.63
CA VAL A 779 -24.66 9.18 -12.95
C VAL A 779 -25.36 10.33 -12.22
N LEU A 780 -24.59 11.13 -11.48
CA LEU A 780 -25.10 12.24 -10.67
C LEU A 780 -25.63 13.38 -11.56
N GLU A 781 -24.92 13.72 -12.63
CA GLU A 781 -25.42 14.70 -13.61
C GLU A 781 -26.63 14.20 -14.40
N ALA A 782 -26.66 12.93 -14.81
CA ALA A 782 -27.83 12.35 -15.45
C ALA A 782 -29.06 12.45 -14.54
N ALA A 783 -28.92 12.19 -13.24
CA ALA A 783 -30.01 12.36 -12.27
C ALA A 783 -30.55 13.79 -12.19
N ARG A 784 -29.72 14.79 -12.45
CA ARG A 784 -30.10 16.21 -12.45
C ARG A 784 -30.68 16.67 -13.79
N MET A 785 -30.08 16.22 -14.90
CA MET A 785 -30.44 16.65 -16.26
C MET A 785 -31.66 15.92 -16.82
N ALA A 786 -31.93 14.69 -16.36
CA ALA A 786 -33.04 13.88 -16.83
C ALA A 786 -34.38 14.61 -16.68
N ALA A 787 -35.04 14.78 -17.83
CA ALA A 787 -36.45 15.08 -17.93
C ALA A 787 -37.27 13.77 -17.94
N ASP A 788 -36.97 12.85 -18.88
CA ASP A 788 -37.48 11.47 -18.92
C ASP A 788 -36.89 10.68 -20.12
N GLY A 789 -36.72 9.36 -19.98
CA GLY A 789 -36.33 8.43 -21.07
C GLY A 789 -34.90 8.53 -21.61
N GLU A 790 -34.13 9.50 -21.14
CA GLU A 790 -32.86 9.89 -21.73
C GLU A 790 -31.71 8.93 -21.41
N VAL A 791 -30.83 8.70 -22.39
CA VAL A 791 -29.59 7.94 -22.23
C VAL A 791 -28.40 8.89 -22.35
N PHE A 792 -27.68 9.07 -21.24
CA PHE A 792 -26.53 9.97 -21.16
C PHE A 792 -25.20 9.24 -21.35
N VAL A 793 -24.27 9.87 -22.08
CA VAL A 793 -22.95 9.31 -22.37
C VAL A 793 -21.88 10.40 -22.23
N LEU A 794 -20.79 10.08 -21.55
CA LEU A 794 -19.67 11.00 -21.37
C LEU A 794 -18.79 11.05 -22.63
N ASP A 795 -18.34 12.26 -22.99
CA ASP A 795 -17.33 12.50 -24.02
C ASP A 795 -15.95 11.98 -23.56
N MET A 796 -15.67 10.71 -23.82
CA MET A 796 -14.43 10.03 -23.40
C MET A 796 -13.22 10.33 -24.31
N GLY A 797 -13.32 11.27 -25.26
CA GLY A 797 -12.29 11.51 -26.28
C GLY A 797 -12.10 10.33 -27.22
N ASP A 798 -10.93 10.23 -27.85
CA ASP A 798 -10.61 9.14 -28.79
C ASP A 798 -10.43 7.78 -28.08
N PRO A 799 -10.80 6.65 -28.72
CA PRO A 799 -10.63 5.32 -28.15
C PRO A 799 -9.15 4.90 -28.13
N VAL A 800 -8.71 4.30 -27.02
CA VAL A 800 -7.29 3.97 -26.75
C VAL A 800 -7.02 2.51 -27.12
N ARG A 801 -5.89 2.22 -27.79
CA ARG A 801 -5.46 0.83 -28.03
C ARG A 801 -5.01 0.17 -26.72
N ILE A 802 -5.41 -1.08 -26.53
CA ILE A 802 -5.09 -1.82 -25.30
C ILE A 802 -3.58 -2.09 -25.16
N VAL A 803 -2.88 -2.31 -26.27
CA VAL A 803 -1.41 -2.47 -26.27
C VAL A 803 -0.71 -1.22 -25.74
N ASP A 804 -1.10 -0.03 -26.22
CA ASP A 804 -0.51 1.25 -25.78
C ASP A 804 -0.77 1.49 -24.29
N LEU A 805 -1.96 1.17 -23.80
CA LEU A 805 -2.33 1.25 -22.38
C LEU A 805 -1.44 0.35 -21.51
N ILE A 806 -1.22 -0.90 -21.92
CA ILE A 806 -0.38 -1.87 -21.20
C ILE A 806 1.08 -1.40 -21.16
N GLN A 807 1.61 -0.89 -22.27
CA GLN A 807 2.98 -0.37 -22.35
C GLN A 807 3.18 0.84 -21.42
N ARG A 808 2.25 1.81 -21.43
CA ARG A 808 2.27 2.96 -20.51
C ARG A 808 2.15 2.53 -19.04
N PHE A 809 1.31 1.54 -18.75
CA PHE A 809 1.16 1.00 -17.40
C PHE A 809 2.45 0.32 -16.91
N ALA A 810 3.07 -0.53 -17.74
CA ALA A 810 4.33 -1.20 -17.42
C ALA A 810 5.49 -0.23 -17.19
N GLN A 811 5.60 0.83 -18.01
CA GLN A 811 6.55 1.93 -17.81
C GLN A 811 6.34 2.61 -16.44
N THR A 812 5.08 2.85 -16.05
CA THR A 812 4.74 3.50 -14.78
C THR A 812 5.20 2.67 -13.56
N ILE A 813 5.21 1.35 -13.67
CA ILE A 813 5.66 0.43 -12.61
C ILE A 813 7.11 -0.08 -12.78
N ASN A 814 7.85 0.42 -13.77
CA ASN A 814 9.20 -0.04 -14.15
C ASN A 814 9.30 -1.56 -14.42
N ALA A 815 8.25 -2.18 -14.96
CA ALA A 815 8.29 -3.58 -15.38
C ALA A 815 9.14 -3.71 -16.66
N GLN A 816 10.23 -4.50 -16.57
CA GLN A 816 11.04 -4.89 -17.72
C GLN A 816 10.50 -6.18 -18.35
N ASP A 817 10.84 -6.41 -19.62
CA ASP A 817 10.51 -7.62 -20.40
C ASP A 817 9.00 -7.94 -20.49
N VAL A 818 8.18 -6.93 -20.77
CA VAL A 818 6.73 -7.11 -21.00
C VAL A 818 6.48 -7.93 -22.27
N GLN A 819 6.12 -9.20 -22.09
CA GLN A 819 5.63 -10.05 -23.18
C GLN A 819 4.11 -9.87 -23.30
N ILE A 820 3.64 -9.60 -24.52
CA ILE A 820 2.21 -9.59 -24.87
C ILE A 820 1.92 -10.85 -25.69
N ARG A 821 0.84 -11.56 -25.39
CA ARG A 821 0.34 -12.69 -26.19
C ARG A 821 -1.06 -12.39 -26.70
N TYR A 822 -1.27 -12.52 -28.00
CA TYR A 822 -2.55 -12.25 -28.65
C TYR A 822 -3.44 -13.49 -28.70
N THR A 823 -4.67 -13.40 -28.16
CA THR A 823 -5.57 -14.56 -28.02
C THR A 823 -6.66 -14.67 -29.10
N GLY A 824 -6.76 -13.70 -30.00
CA GLY A 824 -7.94 -13.50 -30.85
C GLY A 824 -9.10 -12.83 -30.10
N LEU A 825 -10.01 -12.22 -30.88
CA LEU A 825 -11.30 -11.73 -30.38
C LEU A 825 -12.20 -12.91 -30.00
N ARG A 826 -12.90 -12.78 -28.87
CA ARG A 826 -13.81 -13.81 -28.37
C ARG A 826 -15.22 -13.61 -28.92
N PRO A 827 -16.11 -14.63 -28.88
CA PRO A 827 -17.51 -14.46 -29.27
C PRO A 827 -18.15 -13.24 -28.57
N GLY A 828 -18.83 -12.39 -29.35
CA GLY A 828 -19.45 -11.15 -28.87
C GLY A 828 -18.51 -9.97 -28.64
N GLU A 829 -17.19 -10.11 -28.73
CA GLU A 829 -16.26 -8.97 -28.61
C GLU A 829 -16.13 -8.20 -29.93
N LYS A 830 -16.30 -6.88 -29.89
CA LYS A 830 -15.97 -5.99 -31.02
C LYS A 830 -14.48 -5.65 -31.05
N LEU A 831 -13.94 -5.39 -32.25
CA LEU A 831 -12.61 -4.80 -32.39
C LEU A 831 -12.59 -3.37 -31.81
N ASN A 832 -13.56 -2.56 -32.21
CA ASN A 832 -13.79 -1.18 -31.74
C ASN A 832 -15.21 -1.07 -31.18
N GLU A 833 -15.36 -0.37 -30.06
CA GLU A 833 -16.68 -0.08 -29.47
C GLU A 833 -17.27 1.21 -30.08
N ALA A 834 -18.59 1.39 -29.95
CA ALA A 834 -19.31 2.61 -30.33
C ALA A 834 -20.06 3.16 -29.10
N LEU A 835 -20.20 4.48 -29.00
CA LEU A 835 -20.87 5.14 -27.87
C LEU A 835 -22.38 5.34 -28.10
N PHE A 836 -22.78 5.44 -29.36
CA PHE A 836 -24.15 5.60 -29.84
C PHE A 836 -24.40 4.59 -30.96
N SER A 837 -25.64 4.16 -31.11
CA SER A 837 -26.05 3.39 -32.30
C SER A 837 -25.98 4.27 -33.55
N GLU A 838 -25.78 3.66 -34.72
CA GLU A 838 -25.99 4.34 -36.01
C GLU A 838 -27.43 4.88 -36.17
N SER A 839 -28.37 4.35 -35.38
CA SER A 839 -29.79 4.75 -35.36
C SER A 839 -30.15 5.79 -34.28
N GLU A 840 -29.22 6.18 -33.41
CA GLU A 840 -29.46 7.09 -32.29
C GLU A 840 -29.04 8.52 -32.63
N GLU A 841 -29.99 9.48 -32.57
CA GLU A 841 -29.64 10.90 -32.65
C GLU A 841 -28.88 11.32 -31.38
N CYS A 842 -27.67 11.84 -31.57
CA CYS A 842 -26.80 12.30 -30.50
C CYS A 842 -26.84 13.82 -30.40
N ALA A 843 -27.32 14.34 -29.27
CA ALA A 843 -27.33 15.75 -28.94
C ALA A 843 -26.33 16.07 -27.82
N ARG A 844 -25.85 17.31 -27.76
CA ARG A 844 -25.13 17.83 -26.59
C ARG A 844 -26.13 18.26 -25.53
N THR A 845 -25.89 17.87 -24.28
CA THR A 845 -26.64 18.42 -23.14
C THR A 845 -26.21 19.86 -22.83
N ALA A 846 -26.83 20.47 -21.81
CA ALA A 846 -26.32 21.70 -21.21
C ALA A 846 -24.88 21.56 -20.66
N HIS A 847 -24.44 20.34 -20.32
CA HIS A 847 -23.06 20.06 -19.95
C HIS A 847 -22.20 19.78 -21.19
N SER A 848 -21.18 20.60 -21.43
CA SER A 848 -20.37 20.63 -22.67
C SER A 848 -19.64 19.33 -23.05
N ARG A 849 -19.58 18.35 -22.13
CA ARG A 849 -18.92 17.05 -22.27
C ARG A 849 -19.85 15.86 -21.99
N ILE A 850 -21.15 16.08 -21.77
CA ILE A 850 -22.14 15.00 -21.72
C ILE A 850 -23.03 15.11 -22.95
N PHE A 851 -23.12 14.00 -23.68
CA PHE A 851 -24.07 13.79 -24.74
C PHE A 851 -25.32 13.12 -24.19
N VAL A 852 -26.45 13.37 -24.84
CA VAL A 852 -27.71 12.67 -24.61
C VAL A 852 -28.20 12.12 -25.94
N THR A 853 -28.75 10.91 -25.89
CA THR A 853 -29.65 10.42 -26.93
C THR A 853 -31.00 10.13 -26.29
N ASN A 854 -32.07 10.47 -27.03
CA ASN A 854 -33.43 10.15 -26.64
C ASN A 854 -34.01 9.23 -27.71
N ALA A 855 -34.36 8.01 -27.31
CA ALA A 855 -35.04 7.05 -28.16
C ALA A 855 -36.50 7.00 -27.71
N ALA A 856 -37.41 7.50 -28.54
CA ALA A 856 -38.83 7.53 -28.21
C ALA A 856 -39.34 6.11 -27.83
N PRO A 857 -40.18 5.96 -26.80
CA PRO A 857 -40.67 4.66 -26.35
C PRO A 857 -41.35 3.88 -27.47
N GLN A 858 -40.72 2.78 -27.90
CA GLN A 858 -41.22 1.96 -29.02
C GLN A 858 -42.42 1.10 -28.61
N HIS A 859 -42.56 0.80 -27.32
CA HIS A 859 -43.58 -0.08 -26.76
C HIS A 859 -44.00 0.45 -25.37
N SER A 860 -45.27 0.27 -25.01
CA SER A 860 -45.73 0.54 -23.63
C SER A 860 -45.24 -0.56 -22.66
N PRO A 861 -45.22 -0.31 -21.33
CA PRO A 861 -44.70 -1.27 -20.35
C PRO A 861 -45.40 -2.64 -20.45
N ALA A 862 -46.72 -2.65 -20.62
CA ALA A 862 -47.50 -3.87 -20.74
C ALA A 862 -47.16 -4.69 -22.01
N VAL A 863 -46.88 -4.02 -23.13
CA VAL A 863 -46.49 -4.69 -24.38
C VAL A 863 -45.06 -5.24 -24.27
N LEU A 864 -44.13 -4.45 -23.71
CA LEU A 864 -42.76 -4.91 -23.51
C LEU A 864 -42.71 -6.08 -22.52
N HIS A 865 -43.43 -6.02 -21.40
CA HIS A 865 -43.55 -7.13 -20.44
C HIS A 865 -44.09 -8.40 -21.11
N GLN A 866 -45.14 -8.29 -21.95
CA GLN A 866 -45.69 -9.42 -22.69
C GLN A 866 -44.66 -10.02 -23.68
N GLN A 867 -43.83 -9.20 -24.31
CA GLN A 867 -42.74 -9.65 -25.18
C GLN A 867 -41.62 -10.35 -24.37
N LEU A 868 -41.31 -9.84 -23.17
CA LEU A 868 -40.29 -10.39 -22.27
C LEU A 868 -40.73 -11.67 -21.55
N ALA A 869 -42.02 -11.91 -21.34
CA ALA A 869 -42.53 -13.09 -20.63
C ALA A 869 -42.04 -14.43 -21.23
N ALA A 870 -41.93 -14.52 -22.56
CA ALA A 870 -41.36 -15.69 -23.23
C ALA A 870 -39.85 -15.85 -22.96
N LEU A 871 -39.12 -14.74 -22.89
CA LEU A 871 -37.68 -14.71 -22.57
C LEU A 871 -37.46 -15.17 -21.12
N TYR A 872 -38.24 -14.65 -20.17
CA TYR A 872 -38.15 -15.06 -18.77
C TYR A 872 -38.43 -16.56 -18.60
N THR A 873 -39.52 -17.06 -19.18
CA THR A 873 -39.87 -18.50 -19.16
C THR A 873 -38.71 -19.36 -19.67
N ALA A 874 -38.07 -18.98 -20.79
CA ALA A 874 -36.91 -19.72 -21.32
C ALA A 874 -35.72 -19.70 -20.34
N THR A 875 -35.47 -18.56 -19.68
CA THR A 875 -34.33 -18.41 -18.76
C THR A 875 -34.53 -19.06 -17.40
N GLU A 876 -35.76 -19.18 -16.89
CA GLU A 876 -36.10 -19.96 -15.70
C GLU A 876 -35.77 -21.44 -15.90
N HIS A 877 -36.09 -21.98 -17.09
CA HIS A 877 -35.74 -23.34 -17.51
C HIS A 877 -34.27 -23.49 -17.94
N ASN A 878 -33.49 -22.40 -17.88
CA ASN A 878 -32.10 -22.31 -18.32
C ASN A 878 -31.86 -22.70 -19.80
N ASP A 879 -32.86 -22.54 -20.67
CA ASP A 879 -32.72 -22.80 -22.12
C ASP A 879 -31.91 -21.67 -22.77
N THR A 880 -30.60 -21.87 -22.86
CA THR A 880 -29.66 -20.91 -23.44
C THR A 880 -29.92 -20.66 -24.93
N THR A 881 -30.40 -21.66 -25.66
CA THR A 881 -30.63 -21.57 -27.10
C THR A 881 -31.85 -20.71 -27.38
N GLN A 882 -32.97 -21.03 -26.74
CA GLN A 882 -34.20 -20.25 -26.85
C GLN A 882 -34.02 -18.84 -26.29
N THR A 883 -33.23 -18.67 -25.23
CA THR A 883 -32.85 -17.34 -24.71
C THR A 883 -32.18 -16.49 -25.79
N ARG A 884 -31.17 -17.00 -26.50
CA ARG A 884 -30.47 -16.24 -27.56
C ARG A 884 -31.37 -15.94 -28.76
N LEU A 885 -32.23 -16.88 -29.16
CA LEU A 885 -33.22 -16.65 -30.23
C LEU A 885 -34.23 -15.56 -29.85
N LEU A 886 -34.68 -15.53 -28.60
CA LEU A 886 -35.60 -14.50 -28.10
C LEU A 886 -34.90 -13.14 -27.96
N LEU A 887 -33.65 -13.08 -27.47
CA LEU A 887 -32.84 -11.85 -27.51
C LEU A 887 -32.71 -11.28 -28.93
N ALA A 888 -32.41 -12.12 -29.93
CA ALA A 888 -32.29 -11.71 -31.33
C ALA A 888 -33.61 -11.24 -31.95
N ARG A 889 -34.74 -11.79 -31.47
CA ARG A 889 -36.08 -11.35 -31.88
C ARG A 889 -36.46 -10.00 -31.26
N LEU A 890 -36.04 -9.73 -30.03
CA LEU A 890 -36.34 -8.49 -29.30
C LEU A 890 -35.42 -7.33 -29.71
N LEU A 891 -34.18 -7.64 -30.14
CA LEU A 891 -33.17 -6.66 -30.49
C LEU A 891 -32.63 -6.89 -31.92
N PRO A 892 -33.21 -6.22 -32.94
CA PRO A 892 -32.69 -6.23 -34.30
C PRO A 892 -31.22 -5.76 -34.31
N GLY A 893 -30.30 -6.66 -34.66
CA GLY A 893 -28.85 -6.44 -34.62
C GLY A 893 -28.10 -7.42 -33.72
N PHE A 894 -28.76 -8.03 -32.73
CA PHE A 894 -28.14 -9.12 -31.95
C PHE A 894 -28.13 -10.43 -32.77
N PRO A 895 -26.96 -11.10 -32.94
CA PRO A 895 -26.86 -12.29 -33.77
C PRO A 895 -27.59 -13.49 -33.15
N ALA A 896 -28.60 -14.00 -33.85
CA ALA A 896 -29.35 -15.19 -33.47
C ALA A 896 -28.49 -16.45 -33.36
N SER A 897 -27.35 -16.50 -34.08
CA SER A 897 -26.44 -17.63 -34.12
C SER A 897 -25.03 -17.25 -33.65
N SER A 898 -24.68 -17.71 -32.47
CA SER A 898 -23.31 -18.14 -32.16
C SER A 898 -23.43 -19.47 -31.45
N SER A 899 -23.25 -20.57 -32.20
CA SER A 899 -23.07 -21.89 -31.58
C SER A 899 -21.94 -21.80 -30.56
N PRO A 900 -22.05 -22.48 -29.40
CA PRO A 900 -20.89 -22.78 -28.57
C PRO A 900 -20.07 -23.89 -29.23
N ASP A 901 -19.69 -23.69 -30.51
CA ASP A 901 -18.64 -24.49 -31.11
C ASP A 901 -17.39 -24.22 -30.29
N LEU A 902 -16.89 -25.27 -29.66
CA LEU A 902 -15.72 -25.25 -28.80
C LEU A 902 -14.49 -24.92 -29.67
N VAL A 903 -14.25 -23.63 -29.90
CA VAL A 903 -13.00 -23.15 -30.49
C VAL A 903 -11.88 -23.65 -29.57
N SER A 904 -11.09 -24.57 -30.11
CA SER A 904 -10.01 -25.24 -29.38
C SER A 904 -9.07 -24.20 -28.76
N PRO A 905 -8.69 -24.29 -27.47
CA PRO A 905 -7.79 -23.32 -26.84
C PRO A 905 -6.33 -23.36 -27.34
N LEU A 906 -6.06 -23.94 -28.50
CA LEU A 906 -4.73 -24.41 -28.94
C LEU A 906 -4.40 -24.15 -30.42
N THR A 907 -5.10 -23.22 -31.06
CA THR A 907 -4.59 -22.57 -32.28
C THR A 907 -4.47 -21.09 -31.99
N ASP A 908 -3.28 -20.61 -31.64
CA ASP A 908 -3.01 -19.18 -31.56
C ASP A 908 -3.34 -18.57 -32.94
N PRO A 909 -4.25 -17.59 -33.02
CA PRO A 909 -4.63 -16.97 -34.29
C PRO A 909 -3.54 -16.00 -34.82
N TYR A 910 -2.46 -15.85 -34.07
CA TYR A 910 -1.25 -15.10 -34.39
C TYR A 910 -0.05 -16.03 -34.22
N PRO A 911 0.96 -15.98 -35.11
CA PRO A 911 2.23 -16.68 -34.91
C PRO A 911 2.91 -16.30 -33.58
N ASP A 912 3.74 -17.20 -33.02
CA ASP A 912 4.57 -16.93 -31.83
C ASP A 912 5.53 -15.73 -32.00
N ASP A 913 5.77 -15.32 -33.25
CA ASP A 913 6.63 -14.22 -33.69
C ASP A 913 5.89 -12.90 -34.05
N PHE A 914 4.61 -12.75 -33.65
CA PHE A 914 3.77 -11.58 -33.95
C PHE A 914 3.77 -10.47 -32.87
#